data_AF-A0A8J5MKU3-F1
#
_entry.id   AF-A0A8J5MKU3-F1
#
_cell.length_a   1.000
_cell.length_b   1.000
_cell.length_c   1.000
_cell.angle_alpha   90.00
_cell.angle_beta   90.00
_cell.angle_gamma   90.00
#
_symmetry.space_group_name_H-M   'P 1'
#
loop_
_entity.id
_entity.type
_entity.pdbx_description
1 polymer ?
#
loop_
_entity_poly.entity_id
_entity_poly.type
_entity_poly.pdbx_seq_one_letter_code
_entity_poly.pdbx_strand_id
1 'polypeptide(L)'
;MTDVGGSQFELLERKQKPAHLTQYLATITVTLGALNIGTAMGYTSPASPQLMNNSTNSSLVITTEQNIWFTSTINLGALTGGLLVFAQNFAMLVCGRVLVGLCAGVTSIAVPTYIGEFSSPDIRGKLGTCFQLMAVIGMLYSFVFGAVMNTWRGLAGICAIPPVIYLVLVLFAKESPTYLLSKGKEKEAKEALQYFRGKHYDVEPEMQLMRKTQEEALQNTVSLNELKTPYILKPLLISCTLMIFQQISGINAMLFNLSVIFEDAGSGLPEEVSTIIVGVVLVLATAVASILMDKVGRKVLLIISSAIMTLALVALDVYFYEKYWNKDWAVLNLGWLPLVSFIVFVTAFSIGYGPIPWLMMGELFSLNVRGVASSIASMVNWTISFFITLIYEPMQVAIGPYGIYWFFAGCCFINFIFCILSSINVERWRVLHLPLKPHPCPLSRSRIKSTEDLSHTHTGVMGFTGKSTSELVEVKNKPSYLMQYFAAISVTMGALSLGTSLGYTSPASPQLMDNSTNSSLVITTEQNNWFSSTVNLGALTGGLLGGVCINTLGRRGTMLASVLPFLASWALVGFANNFVMLIVGRLLIGLCTGVTCIAVPTYIGEFSSPDIRGALGSCFQLMAVGGIEFAYVFGIVMSTWRGLAGICAIPPIIYLTLLLFVKESPIYLLSKGKEREAREALQYFRGKNYNIEAEMKLMRKTQDDAQQNKASLRDLKTPYILKPLLISCTLMVFQQLSGINAVLFNLDKIFKGSGSTLATDIGPIIVGAVLVSATVIASVLMDKAGRKILLVVSAAVMCLSLVALDIFFYAMQQDEVWAADKLSWLPLTSLIVFVTAFSVGSGPIPWLMMGELFSLNVRESASGLATMVNWSTSFLVTLTKGKTLQEITALFGGPVLTEESTEKKEDTRIETVEL
;
A
#
# COMPACT_ATOMS: atom_id res chain seq x y z
N MET A 1 -43.37 -27.36 47.85
CA MET A 1 -42.76 -26.15 47.24
C MET A 1 -41.31 -26.42 46.83
N THR A 2 -41.06 -27.51 46.09
CA THR A 2 -39.70 -28.05 45.89
C THR A 2 -39.51 -28.55 44.46
N ASP A 3 -39.86 -27.73 43.48
CA ASP A 3 -39.62 -28.07 42.06
C ASP A 3 -39.29 -26.87 41.17
N VAL A 4 -38.91 -25.73 41.77
CA VAL A 4 -38.61 -24.49 41.04
C VAL A 4 -37.10 -24.20 40.97
N GLY A 5 -36.27 -24.90 41.76
CA GLY A 5 -34.84 -24.63 41.88
C GLY A 5 -33.96 -25.24 40.79
N GLY A 6 -34.29 -26.44 40.30
CA GLY A 6 -33.47 -27.15 39.29
C GLY A 6 -33.53 -26.51 37.91
N SER A 7 -34.74 -26.10 37.47
CA SER A 7 -34.90 -25.46 36.16
C SER A 7 -34.23 -24.08 36.12
N GLN A 8 -34.22 -23.33 37.23
CA GLN A 8 -33.53 -22.03 37.29
C GLN A 8 -32.01 -22.17 37.27
N PHE A 9 -31.43 -23.19 37.90
CA PHE A 9 -29.98 -23.40 37.91
C PHE A 9 -29.47 -23.91 36.55
N GLU A 10 -30.17 -24.84 35.90
CA GLU A 10 -29.89 -25.23 34.51
C GLU A 10 -30.14 -24.10 33.51
N LEU A 11 -31.14 -23.24 33.74
CA LEU A 11 -31.35 -22.01 32.96
C LEU A 11 -30.21 -21.00 33.19
N LEU A 12 -29.65 -20.90 34.39
CA LEU A 12 -28.53 -20.01 34.71
C LEU A 12 -27.21 -20.52 34.12
N GLU A 13 -26.98 -21.83 34.10
CA GLU A 13 -25.81 -22.45 33.47
C GLU A 13 -25.91 -22.45 31.93
N ARG A 14 -27.12 -22.66 31.37
CA ARG A 14 -27.39 -22.42 29.93
C ARG A 14 -27.27 -20.95 29.55
N LYS A 15 -27.49 -20.00 30.48
CA LYS A 15 -27.28 -18.56 30.25
C LYS A 15 -25.81 -18.15 30.25
N GLN A 16 -24.88 -19.00 30.69
CA GLN A 16 -23.43 -18.71 30.72
C GLN A 16 -22.63 -19.25 29.54
N LYS A 17 -23.18 -20.11 28.66
CA LYS A 17 -22.44 -20.58 27.48
C LYS A 17 -22.51 -19.56 26.35
N PRO A 18 -21.37 -19.17 25.76
CA PRO A 18 -21.36 -18.20 24.66
C PRO A 18 -22.12 -18.77 23.45
N ALA A 19 -22.95 -17.93 22.82
CA ALA A 19 -23.63 -18.28 21.59
C ALA A 19 -22.62 -18.47 20.45
N HIS A 20 -22.30 -19.73 20.12
CA HIS A 20 -21.31 -20.02 19.08
C HIS A 20 -21.81 -19.67 17.66
N LEU A 21 -23.13 -19.71 17.43
CA LEU A 21 -23.70 -19.46 16.10
C LEU A 21 -23.31 -18.09 15.53
N THR A 22 -23.35 -17.03 16.36
CA THR A 22 -22.96 -15.68 15.94
C THR A 22 -21.47 -15.59 15.63
N GLN A 23 -20.63 -16.36 16.34
CA GLN A 23 -19.20 -16.44 16.08
C GLN A 23 -18.92 -17.19 14.77
N TYR A 24 -19.61 -18.30 14.50
CA TYR A 24 -19.51 -19.02 13.23
C TYR A 24 -19.95 -18.17 12.04
N LEU A 25 -21.08 -17.45 12.15
CA LEU A 25 -21.56 -16.56 11.10
C LEU A 25 -20.60 -15.39 10.86
N ALA A 26 -20.05 -14.80 11.92
CA ALA A 26 -19.01 -13.78 11.81
C ALA A 26 -17.75 -14.33 11.14
N THR A 27 -17.28 -15.52 11.55
CA THR A 27 -16.13 -16.19 10.93
C THR A 27 -16.35 -16.49 9.45
N ILE A 28 -17.49 -17.04 9.06
CA ILE A 28 -17.82 -17.31 7.65
C ILE A 28 -17.78 -16.00 6.85
N THR A 29 -18.38 -14.95 7.41
CA THR A 29 -18.40 -13.61 6.78
C THR A 29 -17.01 -13.07 6.53
N VAL A 30 -16.11 -13.14 7.53
CA VAL A 30 -14.75 -12.59 7.37
C VAL A 30 -13.82 -13.52 6.59
N THR A 31 -14.03 -14.83 6.65
CA THR A 31 -13.21 -15.81 5.91
C THR A 31 -13.53 -15.91 4.43
N LEU A 32 -14.67 -15.36 3.97
CA LEU A 32 -14.91 -15.12 2.55
C LEU A 32 -13.82 -14.23 1.90
N GLY A 33 -13.15 -13.39 2.69
CA GLY A 33 -11.95 -12.69 2.23
C GLY A 33 -10.82 -13.65 1.82
N ALA A 34 -10.67 -14.78 2.51
CA ALA A 34 -9.70 -15.82 2.17
C ALA A 34 -10.13 -16.64 0.94
N LEU A 35 -11.43 -16.78 0.68
CA LEU A 35 -11.92 -17.34 -0.60
C LEU A 35 -11.35 -16.56 -1.78
N ASN A 36 -11.30 -15.23 -1.68
CA ASN A 36 -10.78 -14.35 -2.72
C ASN A 36 -9.28 -14.56 -2.97
N ILE A 37 -8.52 -14.85 -1.91
CA ILE A 37 -7.10 -15.22 -2.01
C ILE A 37 -6.98 -16.54 -2.76
N GLY A 38 -7.86 -17.49 -2.45
CA GLY A 38 -7.95 -18.77 -3.14
C GLY A 38 -8.23 -18.65 -4.62
N THR A 39 -9.29 -17.91 -5.00
CA THR A 39 -9.69 -17.75 -6.40
C THR A 39 -8.61 -17.05 -7.21
N ALA A 40 -7.93 -16.09 -6.59
CA ALA A 40 -6.76 -15.43 -7.13
C ALA A 40 -5.61 -16.39 -7.42
N MET A 41 -5.23 -17.21 -6.43
CA MET A 41 -4.12 -18.16 -6.55
C MET A 41 -4.42 -19.26 -7.58
N GLY A 42 -5.65 -19.79 -7.58
CA GLY A 42 -6.07 -20.83 -8.51
C GLY A 42 -6.34 -20.33 -9.93
N TYR A 43 -6.49 -19.03 -10.14
CA TYR A 43 -6.72 -18.44 -11.47
C TYR A 43 -5.49 -18.58 -12.38
N THR A 44 -4.28 -18.51 -11.83
CA THR A 44 -3.04 -18.50 -12.62
C THR A 44 -2.86 -19.73 -13.47
N SER A 45 -3.15 -20.90 -12.91
CA SER A 45 -2.86 -22.16 -13.55
C SER A 45 -3.65 -22.43 -14.85
N PRO A 46 -4.99 -22.34 -14.87
CA PRO A 46 -5.75 -22.48 -16.11
C PRO A 46 -5.58 -21.28 -17.06
N ALA A 47 -5.23 -20.09 -16.55
CA ALA A 47 -5.08 -18.90 -17.38
C ALA A 47 -3.75 -18.82 -18.15
N SER A 48 -2.65 -19.35 -17.60
CA SER A 48 -1.32 -19.27 -18.23
C SER A 48 -1.25 -19.93 -19.62
N PRO A 49 -1.69 -21.20 -19.81
CA PRO A 49 -1.70 -21.83 -21.14
C PRO A 49 -2.60 -21.08 -22.12
N GLN A 50 -3.77 -20.61 -21.67
CA GLN A 50 -4.71 -19.84 -22.50
C GLN A 50 -4.16 -18.46 -22.92
N LEU A 51 -3.22 -17.90 -22.16
CA LEU A 51 -2.53 -16.65 -22.47
C LEU A 51 -1.29 -16.85 -23.34
N MET A 52 -0.72 -18.05 -23.40
CA MET A 52 0.46 -18.34 -24.23
C MET A 52 0.10 -18.97 -25.59
N ASN A 53 -1.08 -19.58 -25.71
CA ASN A 53 -1.47 -20.28 -26.94
C ASN A 53 -2.20 -19.36 -27.93
N ASN A 54 -1.70 -19.30 -29.16
CA ASN A 54 -2.16 -18.39 -30.23
C ASN A 54 -3.47 -18.83 -30.90
N SER A 55 -3.97 -20.02 -30.57
CA SER A 55 -5.09 -20.69 -31.24
C SER A 55 -6.49 -20.29 -30.73
N THR A 56 -6.58 -19.59 -29.58
CA THR A 56 -7.86 -19.30 -28.91
C THR A 56 -8.58 -18.02 -29.36
N ASN A 57 -8.21 -17.38 -30.48
CA ASN A 57 -8.71 -16.04 -30.83
C ASN A 57 -8.57 -15.04 -29.65
N SER A 58 -7.59 -15.29 -28.77
CA SER A 58 -7.27 -14.44 -27.65
C SER A 58 -6.56 -13.22 -28.20
N SER A 59 -7.23 -12.07 -28.11
CA SER A 59 -6.65 -10.77 -28.49
C SER A 59 -5.48 -10.33 -27.59
N LEU A 60 -4.90 -11.22 -26.80
CA LEU A 60 -3.77 -10.97 -25.91
C LEU A 60 -3.04 -12.29 -25.70
N VAL A 61 -1.85 -12.37 -26.28
CA VAL A 61 -0.92 -13.49 -26.11
C VAL A 61 0.34 -12.98 -25.45
N ILE A 62 0.83 -13.69 -24.44
CA ILE A 62 1.97 -13.28 -23.61
C ILE A 62 3.16 -14.19 -23.91
N THR A 63 4.36 -13.61 -23.92
CA THR A 63 5.58 -14.41 -24.11
C THR A 63 5.96 -15.16 -22.85
N THR A 64 6.89 -16.11 -22.97
CA THR A 64 7.40 -16.87 -21.81
C THR A 64 7.94 -15.94 -20.72
N GLU A 65 8.77 -14.95 -21.05
CA GLU A 65 9.25 -13.96 -20.07
C GLU A 65 8.12 -13.21 -19.37
N GLN A 66 7.06 -12.88 -20.11
CA GLN A 66 5.87 -12.25 -19.56
C GLN A 66 5.08 -13.21 -18.66
N ASN A 67 5.03 -14.50 -18.97
CA ASN A 67 4.41 -15.50 -18.10
C ASN A 67 5.14 -15.65 -16.75
N ILE A 68 6.48 -15.50 -16.71
CA ILE A 68 7.26 -15.46 -15.47
C ILE A 68 6.76 -14.33 -14.56
N TRP A 69 6.63 -13.13 -15.13
CA TRP A 69 6.14 -11.98 -14.40
C TRP A 69 4.65 -12.12 -14.05
N PHE A 70 3.82 -12.69 -14.94
CA PHE A 70 2.42 -13.00 -14.69
C PHE A 70 2.22 -13.92 -13.47
N THR A 71 2.96 -15.02 -13.40
CA THR A 71 2.87 -16.01 -12.33
C THR A 71 3.41 -15.45 -11.01
N SER A 72 4.48 -14.64 -11.06
CA SER A 72 5.18 -14.13 -9.86
C SER A 72 4.48 -12.97 -9.18
N THR A 73 3.79 -12.12 -9.95
CA THR A 73 3.23 -10.84 -9.48
C THR A 73 2.04 -10.96 -8.53
N ILE A 74 1.44 -12.15 -8.42
CA ILE A 74 0.37 -12.41 -7.44
C ILE A 74 0.85 -12.32 -5.98
N ASN A 75 2.15 -12.50 -5.73
CA ASN A 75 2.75 -12.43 -4.40
C ASN A 75 3.03 -10.97 -3.94
N LEU A 76 2.73 -9.97 -4.77
CA LEU A 76 3.16 -8.57 -4.58
C LEU A 76 2.06 -7.58 -4.20
N GLY A 77 0.78 -7.79 -4.54
CA GLY A 77 -0.23 -6.79 -4.19
C GLY A 77 -1.68 -6.97 -4.69
N ALA A 78 -2.81 -6.44 -4.11
CA ALA A 78 -4.27 -6.87 -4.10
C ALA A 78 -5.26 -5.71 -4.12
N LEU A 79 -6.56 -5.77 -4.47
CA LEU A 79 -7.53 -6.76 -5.01
C LEU A 79 -8.10 -6.18 -6.34
N THR A 80 -8.28 -6.98 -7.40
CA THR A 80 -9.57 -7.34 -8.05
C THR A 80 -9.35 -8.16 -9.33
N GLY A 81 -9.88 -9.40 -9.34
CA GLY A 81 -10.00 -10.23 -10.55
C GLY A 81 -10.88 -9.61 -11.65
N GLY A 82 -11.69 -8.58 -11.31
CA GLY A 82 -12.47 -7.82 -12.27
C GLY A 82 -11.62 -7.01 -13.26
N LEU A 83 -10.48 -6.47 -12.83
CA LEU A 83 -9.54 -5.77 -13.74
C LEU A 83 -8.87 -6.74 -14.73
N LEU A 84 -8.71 -8.01 -14.32
CA LEU A 84 -8.16 -9.05 -15.20
C LEU A 84 -9.13 -9.33 -16.36
N VAL A 85 -10.45 -9.31 -16.15
CA VAL A 85 -11.44 -9.50 -17.24
C VAL A 85 -11.25 -8.51 -18.37
N PHE A 86 -10.94 -7.26 -18.00
CA PHE A 86 -10.77 -6.16 -18.94
C PHE A 86 -9.31 -6.00 -19.38
N ALA A 87 -8.41 -6.90 -18.99
CA ALA A 87 -7.01 -6.80 -19.38
C ALA A 87 -6.86 -7.01 -20.89
N GLN A 88 -6.25 -6.03 -21.54
CA GLN A 88 -6.01 -6.05 -22.99
C GLN A 88 -4.53 -6.03 -23.35
N ASN A 89 -3.64 -5.90 -22.36
CA ASN A 89 -2.20 -6.00 -22.54
C ASN A 89 -1.56 -6.62 -21.28
N PHE A 90 -0.36 -7.24 -21.36
CA PHE A 90 0.21 -8.09 -20.29
C PHE A 90 0.46 -7.39 -18.91
N ALA A 91 1.23 -6.35 -18.71
CA ALA A 91 0.72 -5.08 -18.29
C ALA A 91 -0.51 -5.05 -17.42
N MET A 92 -1.71 -4.86 -17.98
CA MET A 92 -2.96 -4.90 -17.22
C MET A 92 -3.15 -6.20 -16.44
N LEU A 93 -2.57 -7.32 -16.90
CA LEU A 93 -2.50 -8.57 -16.13
C LEU A 93 -1.54 -8.47 -14.95
N VAL A 94 -0.27 -8.07 -15.15
CA VAL A 94 0.71 -7.86 -14.06
C VAL A 94 0.14 -6.91 -13.05
N CYS A 95 -0.46 -5.88 -13.58
CA CYS A 95 -1.14 -4.88 -12.86
C CYS A 95 -2.25 -5.52 -12.03
N GLY A 96 -3.27 -6.08 -12.66
CA GLY A 96 -4.35 -6.77 -11.98
C GLY A 96 -3.85 -7.79 -10.94
N ARG A 97 -2.69 -8.43 -11.16
CA ARG A 97 -2.02 -9.36 -10.22
C ARG A 97 -1.29 -8.68 -9.04
N VAL A 98 -0.69 -7.50 -9.22
CA VAL A 98 -0.15 -6.59 -8.17
C VAL A 98 -1.27 -5.76 -7.50
N LEU A 99 -2.50 -5.87 -8.01
CA LEU A 99 -3.72 -5.70 -7.24
C LEU A 99 -4.42 -7.04 -7.12
N VAL A 100 -3.83 -8.24 -7.04
CA VAL A 100 -4.49 -9.41 -6.36
C VAL A 100 -3.80 -10.04 -5.08
N GLY A 101 -2.52 -9.82 -4.74
CA GLY A 101 -1.70 -10.08 -3.52
C GLY A 101 -1.52 -9.15 -2.23
N LEU A 102 -1.97 -7.88 -2.12
CA LEU A 102 -1.74 -6.76 -1.16
C LEU A 102 -3.01 -6.64 -0.33
N CYS A 103 -4.21 -6.49 -0.89
CA CYS A 103 -5.44 -6.89 -0.16
C CYS A 103 -5.46 -8.39 0.20
N ALA A 104 -4.85 -9.34 -0.54
CA ALA A 104 -4.65 -10.71 -0.05
C ALA A 104 -3.71 -10.69 1.16
N GLY A 105 -2.61 -9.91 1.11
CA GLY A 105 -1.73 -9.62 2.24
C GLY A 105 -2.45 -8.98 3.44
N VAL A 106 -3.24 -7.93 3.24
CA VAL A 106 -4.04 -7.25 4.27
C VAL A 106 -5.08 -8.20 4.84
N THR A 107 -5.76 -8.99 4.00
CA THR A 107 -6.76 -9.98 4.43
C THR A 107 -6.12 -11.12 5.21
N SER A 108 -4.91 -11.57 4.83
CA SER A 108 -4.14 -12.61 5.52
C SER A 108 -3.68 -12.21 6.92
N ILE A 109 -3.67 -10.92 7.24
CA ILE A 109 -3.37 -10.40 8.57
C ILE A 109 -4.67 -10.03 9.31
N ALA A 110 -5.58 -9.31 8.66
CA ALA A 110 -6.78 -8.77 9.27
C ALA A 110 -7.78 -9.87 9.67
N VAL A 111 -8.01 -10.88 8.81
CA VAL A 111 -9.02 -11.92 9.08
C VAL A 111 -8.61 -12.83 10.24
N PRO A 112 -7.39 -13.42 10.30
CA PRO A 112 -6.98 -14.23 11.45
C PRO A 112 -6.90 -13.44 12.75
N THR A 113 -6.48 -12.16 12.69
CA THR A 113 -6.43 -11.27 13.85
C THR A 113 -7.84 -10.98 14.39
N TYR A 114 -8.77 -10.62 13.52
CA TYR A 114 -10.16 -10.37 13.87
C TYR A 114 -10.82 -11.62 14.47
N ILE A 115 -10.66 -12.80 13.84
CA ILE A 115 -11.12 -14.09 14.39
C ILE A 115 -10.52 -14.33 15.77
N GLY A 116 -9.22 -14.06 15.96
CA GLY A 116 -8.54 -14.22 17.25
C GLY A 116 -9.06 -13.29 18.35
N GLU A 117 -9.55 -12.11 18.00
CA GLU A 117 -10.01 -11.09 18.95
C GLU A 117 -11.46 -11.28 19.41
N PHE A 118 -12.36 -11.80 18.56
CA PHE A 118 -13.75 -12.06 18.97
C PHE A 118 -14.01 -13.52 19.38
N SER A 119 -13.24 -14.49 18.90
CA SER A 119 -13.49 -15.91 19.17
C SER A 119 -13.28 -16.30 20.64
N SER A 120 -14.15 -17.17 21.15
CA SER A 120 -13.94 -17.78 22.47
C SER A 120 -12.81 -18.84 22.41
N PRO A 121 -12.02 -19.00 23.50
CA PRO A 121 -10.80 -19.83 23.49
C PRO A 121 -11.01 -21.29 23.08
N ASP A 122 -12.18 -21.83 23.37
CA ASP A 122 -12.65 -23.20 23.16
C ASP A 122 -12.93 -23.56 21.69
N ILE A 123 -13.22 -22.56 20.84
CA ILE A 123 -13.46 -22.78 19.39
C ILE A 123 -12.50 -22.01 18.48
N ARG A 124 -11.60 -21.20 19.04
CA ARG A 124 -10.64 -20.35 18.31
C ARG A 124 -9.78 -21.13 17.30
N GLY A 125 -9.30 -22.31 17.67
CA GLY A 125 -8.53 -23.17 16.77
C GLY A 125 -9.33 -23.58 15.53
N LYS A 126 -10.56 -24.05 15.73
CA LYS A 126 -11.49 -24.44 14.66
C LYS A 126 -11.84 -23.26 13.75
N LEU A 127 -12.20 -22.11 14.34
CA LEU A 127 -12.51 -20.90 13.58
C LEU A 127 -11.30 -20.35 12.81
N GLY A 128 -10.08 -20.49 13.35
CA GLY A 128 -8.84 -20.12 12.67
C GLY A 128 -8.58 -20.96 11.41
N THR A 129 -8.91 -22.25 11.42
CA THR A 129 -8.74 -23.12 10.25
C THR A 129 -9.68 -22.79 9.09
N CYS A 130 -10.81 -22.12 9.36
CA CYS A 130 -11.75 -21.69 8.32
C CYS A 130 -11.11 -20.72 7.31
N PHE A 131 -10.07 -19.96 7.70
CA PHE A 131 -9.33 -19.09 6.78
C PHE A 131 -8.64 -19.90 5.67
N GLN A 132 -7.87 -20.94 6.04
CA GLN A 132 -7.18 -21.79 5.07
C GLN A 132 -8.16 -22.62 4.25
N LEU A 133 -9.20 -23.16 4.87
CA LEU A 133 -10.24 -23.93 4.19
C LEU A 133 -10.93 -23.09 3.10
N MET A 134 -11.23 -21.83 3.40
CA MET A 134 -11.88 -20.95 2.43
C MET A 134 -10.93 -20.57 1.28
N ALA A 135 -9.63 -20.41 1.53
CA ALA A 135 -8.63 -20.22 0.48
C ALA A 135 -8.49 -21.42 -0.46
N VAL A 136 -8.51 -22.66 0.04
CA VAL A 136 -8.45 -23.84 -0.85
C VAL A 136 -9.75 -24.05 -1.64
N ILE A 137 -10.91 -23.71 -1.07
CA ILE A 137 -12.18 -23.70 -1.80
C ILE A 137 -12.14 -22.68 -2.95
N GLY A 138 -11.52 -21.51 -2.73
CA GLY A 138 -11.30 -20.54 -3.80
C GLY A 138 -10.40 -21.07 -4.92
N MET A 139 -9.35 -21.84 -4.63
CA MET A 139 -8.52 -22.44 -5.68
C MET A 139 -9.30 -23.47 -6.51
N LEU A 140 -10.05 -24.35 -5.85
CA LEU A 140 -10.91 -25.32 -6.52
C LEU A 140 -11.96 -24.63 -7.41
N TYR A 141 -12.54 -23.53 -6.93
CA TYR A 141 -13.46 -22.71 -7.72
C TYR A 141 -12.81 -22.26 -9.03
N SER A 142 -11.58 -21.74 -9.01
CA SER A 142 -10.88 -21.32 -10.22
C SER A 142 -10.51 -22.48 -11.16
N PHE A 143 -10.17 -23.65 -10.63
CA PHE A 143 -9.88 -24.83 -11.48
C PHE A 143 -11.14 -25.34 -12.18
N VAL A 144 -12.27 -25.45 -11.47
CA VAL A 144 -13.55 -25.90 -12.04
C VAL A 144 -14.03 -24.95 -13.13
N PHE A 145 -14.03 -23.65 -12.85
CA PHE A 145 -14.44 -22.68 -13.87
C PHE A 145 -13.39 -22.50 -14.96
N GLY A 146 -12.11 -22.76 -14.70
CA GLY A 146 -11.05 -22.71 -15.69
C GLY A 146 -11.15 -23.83 -16.73
N ALA A 147 -11.60 -25.01 -16.32
CA ALA A 147 -11.86 -26.14 -17.23
C ALA A 147 -13.10 -25.93 -18.11
N VAL A 148 -14.10 -25.19 -17.61
CA VAL A 148 -15.35 -24.94 -18.33
C VAL A 148 -15.26 -23.70 -19.22
N MET A 149 -14.40 -22.74 -18.86
CA MET A 149 -14.25 -21.48 -19.58
C MET A 149 -13.14 -21.59 -20.63
N ASN A 150 -13.54 -21.51 -21.89
CA ASN A 150 -12.61 -21.47 -23.04
C ASN A 150 -11.83 -20.14 -23.16
N THR A 151 -12.02 -19.20 -22.24
CA THR A 151 -11.34 -17.90 -22.24
C THR A 151 -10.92 -17.49 -20.84
N TRP A 152 -9.67 -17.03 -20.72
CA TRP A 152 -9.09 -16.58 -19.45
C TRP A 152 -9.85 -15.36 -18.88
N ARG A 153 -10.45 -14.54 -19.76
CA ARG A 153 -11.30 -13.39 -19.37
C ARG A 153 -12.62 -13.83 -18.73
N GLY A 154 -13.27 -14.86 -19.28
CA GLY A 154 -14.50 -15.43 -18.69
C GLY A 154 -14.22 -16.00 -17.30
N LEU A 155 -13.09 -16.69 -17.14
CA LEU A 155 -12.62 -17.17 -15.83
C LEU A 155 -12.37 -16.04 -14.83
N ALA A 156 -11.70 -14.95 -15.25
CA ALA A 156 -11.46 -13.79 -14.42
C ALA A 156 -12.78 -13.14 -13.94
N GLY A 157 -13.83 -13.16 -14.77
CA GLY A 157 -15.13 -12.56 -14.45
C GLY A 157 -15.87 -13.35 -13.39
N ILE A 158 -15.79 -14.66 -13.46
CA ILE A 158 -16.33 -15.55 -12.44
C ILE A 158 -15.55 -15.39 -11.12
N CYS A 159 -14.23 -15.29 -11.17
CA CYS A 159 -13.39 -15.05 -9.98
C CYS A 159 -13.64 -13.68 -9.30
N ALA A 160 -14.35 -12.75 -9.96
CA ALA A 160 -14.73 -11.46 -9.38
C ALA A 160 -16.00 -11.52 -8.51
N ILE A 161 -16.79 -12.61 -8.59
CA ILE A 161 -18.05 -12.76 -7.83
C ILE A 161 -17.81 -12.83 -6.32
N PRO A 162 -16.90 -13.67 -5.79
CA PRO A 162 -16.74 -13.77 -4.34
C PRO A 162 -16.25 -12.49 -3.62
N PRO A 163 -15.36 -11.66 -4.21
CA PRO A 163 -15.01 -10.36 -3.64
C PRO A 163 -16.20 -9.41 -3.45
N VAL A 164 -17.17 -9.42 -4.38
CA VAL A 164 -18.39 -8.61 -4.28
C VAL A 164 -19.26 -9.09 -3.12
N ILE A 165 -19.42 -10.40 -2.97
CA ILE A 165 -20.16 -11.00 -1.86
C ILE A 165 -19.50 -10.65 -0.52
N TYR A 166 -18.17 -10.77 -0.43
CA TYR A 166 -17.41 -10.39 0.76
C TYR A 166 -17.59 -8.91 1.13
N LEU A 167 -17.53 -8.01 0.15
CA LEU A 167 -17.73 -6.57 0.36
C LEU A 167 -19.10 -6.26 0.96
N VAL A 168 -20.16 -6.91 0.50
CA VAL A 168 -21.51 -6.69 1.04
C VAL A 168 -21.61 -7.21 2.48
N LEU A 169 -21.09 -8.42 2.74
CA LEU A 169 -21.25 -9.05 4.04
C LEU A 169 -20.39 -8.39 5.14
N VAL A 170 -19.20 -7.87 4.80
CA VAL A 170 -18.33 -7.22 5.80
C VAL A 170 -18.90 -5.90 6.33
N LEU A 171 -19.78 -5.22 5.57
CA LEU A 171 -20.49 -4.02 6.04
C LEU A 171 -21.40 -4.28 7.25
N PHE A 172 -21.83 -5.53 7.43
CA PHE A 172 -22.66 -5.96 8.55
C PHE A 172 -21.86 -6.56 9.71
N ALA A 173 -20.54 -6.71 9.56
CA ALA A 173 -19.67 -7.23 10.61
C ALA A 173 -19.48 -6.18 11.71
N LYS A 174 -19.58 -6.61 12.98
CA LYS A 174 -19.33 -5.74 14.14
C LYS A 174 -17.83 -5.59 14.39
N GLU A 175 -17.43 -4.43 14.89
CA GLU A 175 -16.03 -4.16 15.23
C GLU A 175 -15.52 -5.04 16.39
N SER A 176 -14.21 -5.27 16.45
CA SER A 176 -13.57 -6.07 17.51
C SER A 176 -13.71 -5.43 18.91
N PRO A 177 -14.10 -6.20 19.95
CA PRO A 177 -14.18 -5.69 21.33
C PRO A 177 -12.84 -5.15 21.83
N THR A 178 -11.74 -5.84 21.51
CA THR A 178 -10.36 -5.48 21.90
C THR A 178 -9.93 -4.15 21.28
N TYR A 179 -10.31 -3.92 20.01
CA TYR A 179 -10.05 -2.65 19.34
C TYR A 179 -10.83 -1.48 19.96
N LEU A 180 -12.12 -1.66 20.24
CA LEU A 180 -12.96 -0.62 20.83
C LEU A 180 -12.44 -0.20 22.22
N LEU A 181 -11.94 -1.17 22.99
CA LEU A 181 -11.23 -0.93 24.25
C LEU A 181 -9.94 -0.13 24.10
N SER A 182 -9.12 -0.44 23.09
CA SER A 182 -7.90 0.32 22.77
C SER A 182 -8.16 1.81 22.51
N LYS A 183 -9.38 2.16 22.08
CA LYS A 183 -9.83 3.53 21.79
C LYS A 183 -10.54 4.21 22.96
N GLY A 184 -10.63 3.56 24.12
CA GLY A 184 -11.39 4.06 25.28
C GLY A 184 -12.91 4.04 25.07
N LYS A 185 -13.41 3.37 24.02
CA LYS A 185 -14.84 3.26 23.70
C LYS A 185 -15.47 2.08 24.44
N GLU A 186 -15.48 2.18 25.75
CA GLU A 186 -15.81 1.07 26.65
C GLU A 186 -17.26 0.57 26.49
N LYS A 187 -18.20 1.48 26.24
CA LYS A 187 -19.61 1.14 26.02
C LYS A 187 -19.83 0.37 24.72
N GLU A 188 -19.18 0.79 23.63
CA GLU A 188 -19.23 0.10 22.33
C GLU A 188 -18.56 -1.27 22.41
N ALA A 189 -17.44 -1.39 23.15
CA ALA A 189 -16.74 -2.66 23.36
C ALA A 189 -17.63 -3.69 24.08
N LYS A 190 -18.38 -3.26 25.10
CA LYS A 190 -19.35 -4.11 25.81
C LYS A 190 -20.47 -4.57 24.90
N GLU A 191 -21.00 -3.70 24.05
CA GLU A 191 -22.04 -4.04 23.07
C GLU A 191 -21.56 -5.00 21.96
N ALA A 192 -20.31 -4.85 21.51
CA ALA A 192 -19.68 -5.77 20.57
C ALA A 192 -19.44 -7.15 21.20
N LEU A 193 -18.91 -7.20 22.43
CA LEU A 193 -18.68 -8.46 23.15
C LEU A 193 -20.00 -9.19 23.43
N GLN A 194 -21.05 -8.46 23.81
CA GLN A 194 -22.39 -9.01 24.01
C GLN A 194 -22.99 -9.59 22.72
N TYR A 195 -22.68 -9.00 21.56
CA TYR A 195 -23.10 -9.54 20.26
C TYR A 195 -22.44 -10.89 19.96
N PHE A 196 -21.12 -11.01 20.14
CA PHE A 196 -20.39 -12.25 19.88
C PHE A 196 -20.65 -13.36 20.91
N ARG A 197 -20.95 -13.01 22.16
CA ARG A 197 -21.22 -13.97 23.24
C ARG A 197 -22.71 -14.30 23.40
N GLY A 198 -23.61 -13.49 22.84
CA GLY A 198 -25.07 -13.68 22.89
C GLY A 198 -25.75 -12.82 23.96
N LYS A 199 -27.03 -12.46 23.76
CA LYS A 199 -27.78 -11.48 24.57
C LYS A 199 -27.87 -11.77 26.07
N HIS A 200 -27.67 -13.02 26.50
CA HIS A 200 -27.82 -13.43 27.89
C HIS A 200 -26.49 -13.72 28.60
N TYR A 201 -25.36 -13.59 27.90
CA TYR A 201 -24.03 -13.84 28.47
C TYR A 201 -23.59 -12.67 29.35
N ASP A 202 -23.06 -12.95 30.53
CA ASP A 202 -22.46 -11.93 31.38
C ASP A 202 -21.06 -11.59 30.88
N VAL A 203 -20.93 -10.45 30.21
CA VAL A 203 -19.68 -9.97 29.61
C VAL A 203 -18.72 -9.35 30.63
N GLU A 204 -19.17 -9.02 31.84
CA GLU A 204 -18.40 -8.20 32.78
C GLU A 204 -17.06 -8.84 33.24
N PRO A 205 -16.99 -10.16 33.54
CA PRO A 205 -15.73 -10.79 33.93
C PRO A 205 -14.68 -10.83 32.81
N GLU A 206 -15.11 -11.11 31.58
CA GLU A 206 -14.24 -11.14 30.39
C GLU A 206 -13.77 -9.73 30.03
N MET A 207 -14.65 -8.75 30.22
CA MET A 207 -14.36 -7.34 30.04
C MET A 207 -13.29 -6.85 31.06
N GLN A 208 -13.41 -7.21 32.34
CA GLN A 208 -12.39 -6.87 33.34
C GLN A 208 -11.01 -7.47 33.01
N LEU A 209 -10.96 -8.71 32.52
CA LEU A 209 -9.71 -9.36 32.10
C LEU A 209 -9.06 -8.64 30.91
N MET A 210 -9.85 -8.24 29.92
CA MET A 210 -9.36 -7.48 28.76
C MET A 210 -8.81 -6.11 29.16
N ARG A 211 -9.46 -5.39 30.09
CA ARG A 211 -8.94 -4.12 30.64
C ARG A 211 -7.60 -4.31 31.32
N LYS A 212 -7.49 -5.28 32.22
CA LYS A 212 -6.25 -5.55 32.94
C LYS A 212 -5.09 -5.84 31.98
N THR A 213 -5.34 -6.66 30.96
CA THR A 213 -4.36 -6.99 29.91
C THR A 213 -3.93 -5.74 29.12
N GLN A 214 -4.87 -4.82 28.86
CA GLN A 214 -4.60 -3.58 28.15
C GLN A 214 -3.84 -2.56 29.01
N GLU A 215 -4.16 -2.43 30.29
CA GLU A 215 -3.44 -1.56 31.23
C GLU A 215 -1.99 -2.02 31.41
N GLU A 216 -1.77 -3.33 31.51
CA GLU A 216 -0.43 -3.94 31.53
C GLU A 216 0.34 -3.71 30.21
N ALA A 217 -0.35 -3.60 29.07
CA ALA A 217 0.23 -3.26 27.77
C ALA A 217 0.52 -1.76 27.58
N LEU A 218 -0.29 -0.88 28.20
CA LEU A 218 -0.10 0.58 28.17
C LEU A 218 1.04 1.03 29.10
N GLN A 219 1.26 0.34 30.21
CA GLN A 219 2.35 0.62 31.16
C GLN A 219 3.72 0.14 30.63
N ASN A 220 3.74 -0.89 29.79
CA ASN A 220 4.95 -1.37 29.12
C ASN A 220 4.96 -0.90 27.66
N THR A 221 5.34 0.35 27.41
CA THR A 221 5.55 0.85 26.04
C THR A 221 6.72 0.11 25.41
N VAL A 222 6.39 -0.94 24.66
CA VAL A 222 7.38 -1.85 24.06
C VAL A 222 8.31 -1.08 23.14
N SER A 223 9.56 -1.01 23.57
CA SER A 223 10.68 -0.54 22.75
C SER A 223 10.98 -1.55 21.65
N LEU A 224 11.33 -1.11 20.42
CA LEU A 224 11.81 -2.04 19.37
C LEU A 224 13.09 -2.80 19.78
N ASN A 225 13.79 -2.39 20.84
CA ASN A 225 14.87 -3.19 21.44
C ASN A 225 14.36 -4.43 22.18
N GLU A 226 13.09 -4.47 22.60
CA GLU A 226 12.48 -5.65 23.21
C GLU A 226 12.28 -6.79 22.20
N LEU A 227 12.25 -6.51 20.88
CA LEU A 227 12.27 -7.56 19.85
C LEU A 227 13.58 -8.38 19.87
N LYS A 228 14.65 -7.85 20.48
CA LYS A 228 15.91 -8.56 20.68
C LYS A 228 15.90 -9.42 21.94
N THR A 229 14.86 -9.32 22.77
CA THR A 229 14.76 -10.18 23.95
C THR A 229 14.61 -11.64 23.51
N PRO A 230 15.34 -12.58 24.13
CA PRO A 230 15.30 -13.99 23.73
C PRO A 230 13.90 -14.61 23.69
N TYR A 231 12.97 -14.05 24.49
CA TYR A 231 11.59 -14.49 24.58
C TYR A 231 10.71 -14.03 23.39
N ILE A 232 11.02 -12.91 22.71
CA ILE A 232 10.32 -12.47 21.49
C ILE A 232 11.10 -12.88 20.23
N LEU A 233 12.44 -12.85 20.29
CA LEU A 233 13.30 -13.18 19.16
C LEU A 233 13.23 -14.66 18.78
N LYS A 234 13.23 -15.60 19.74
CA LYS A 234 13.18 -17.04 19.43
C LYS A 234 11.87 -17.43 18.73
N PRO A 235 10.67 -17.02 19.20
CA PRO A 235 9.43 -17.29 18.49
C PRO A 235 9.33 -16.58 17.13
N LEU A 236 9.94 -15.39 16.99
CA LEU A 236 10.00 -14.67 15.71
C LEU A 236 10.86 -15.41 14.69
N LEU A 237 12.04 -15.89 15.09
CA LEU A 237 12.91 -16.69 14.24
C LEU A 237 12.24 -18.00 13.83
N ILE A 238 11.60 -18.71 14.75
CA ILE A 238 10.86 -19.95 14.43
C ILE A 238 9.74 -19.67 13.41
N SER A 239 8.98 -18.58 13.59
CA SER A 239 7.89 -18.21 12.68
C SER A 239 8.43 -17.83 11.29
N CYS A 240 9.49 -17.02 11.21
CA CYS A 240 10.13 -16.68 9.93
C CYS A 240 10.70 -17.92 9.24
N THR A 241 11.37 -18.82 9.97
CA THR A 241 11.94 -20.04 9.40
C THR A 241 10.85 -20.98 8.85
N LEU A 242 9.73 -21.14 9.57
CA LEU A 242 8.60 -21.94 9.06
C LEU A 242 7.96 -21.33 7.81
N MET A 243 7.90 -19.99 7.71
CA MET A 243 7.41 -19.28 6.51
C MET A 243 8.37 -19.44 5.32
N ILE A 244 9.68 -19.39 5.56
CA ILE A 244 10.68 -19.67 4.51
C ILE A 244 10.51 -21.11 4.01
N PHE A 245 10.45 -22.09 4.92
CA PHE A 245 10.28 -23.51 4.57
C PHE A 245 8.98 -23.81 3.85
N GLN A 246 7.90 -23.10 4.18
CA GLN A 246 6.64 -23.19 3.45
C GLN A 246 6.83 -22.80 1.98
N GLN A 247 7.55 -21.71 1.68
CA GLN A 247 7.68 -21.18 0.31
C GLN A 247 8.76 -21.86 -0.53
N ILE A 248 9.91 -22.22 0.07
CA ILE A 248 10.98 -22.95 -0.65
C ILE A 248 10.61 -24.41 -0.94
N SER A 249 9.47 -24.90 -0.46
CA SER A 249 8.90 -26.17 -0.91
C SER A 249 8.42 -26.12 -2.37
N GLY A 250 8.32 -24.92 -2.96
CA GLY A 250 7.88 -24.70 -4.33
C GLY A 250 6.36 -24.74 -4.53
N ILE A 251 5.57 -24.91 -3.46
CA ILE A 251 4.10 -25.09 -3.53
C ILE A 251 3.40 -24.02 -4.38
N ASN A 252 3.71 -22.73 -4.19
CA ASN A 252 3.05 -21.64 -4.92
C ASN A 252 3.47 -21.63 -6.40
N ALA A 253 4.76 -21.79 -6.68
CA ALA A 253 5.26 -21.82 -8.06
C ALA A 253 4.68 -23.03 -8.84
N MET A 254 4.58 -24.19 -8.19
CA MET A 254 3.97 -25.38 -8.78
C MET A 254 2.46 -25.27 -8.95
N LEU A 255 1.72 -24.73 -7.96
CA LEU A 255 0.28 -24.52 -8.08
C LEU A 255 -0.07 -23.50 -9.17
N PHE A 256 0.77 -22.47 -9.37
CA PHE A 256 0.56 -21.48 -10.43
C PHE A 256 0.83 -22.05 -11.82
N ASN A 257 1.72 -23.04 -11.94
CA ASN A 257 2.06 -23.68 -13.22
C ASN A 257 1.43 -25.08 -13.40
N LEU A 258 0.45 -25.44 -12.57
CA LEU A 258 -0.08 -26.82 -12.49
C LEU A 258 -0.61 -27.38 -13.84
N SER A 259 -1.36 -26.60 -14.62
CA SER A 259 -1.83 -27.01 -15.96
C SER A 259 -0.65 -27.24 -16.92
N VAL A 260 0.34 -26.35 -16.94
CA VAL A 260 1.55 -26.48 -17.77
C VAL A 260 2.34 -27.73 -17.36
N ILE A 261 2.43 -28.03 -16.07
CA ILE A 261 3.10 -29.24 -15.57
C ILE A 261 2.40 -30.51 -16.06
N PHE A 262 1.06 -30.54 -16.11
CA PHE A 262 0.32 -31.70 -16.60
C PHE A 262 0.26 -31.80 -18.12
N GLU A 263 0.21 -30.67 -18.82
CA GLU A 263 0.38 -30.57 -20.28
C GLU A 263 1.77 -31.10 -20.67
N ASP A 264 2.82 -30.60 -20.01
CA ASP A 264 4.18 -31.08 -20.16
C ASP A 264 4.28 -32.56 -19.78
N ALA A 265 3.60 -33.02 -18.75
CA ALA A 265 3.63 -34.43 -18.38
C ALA A 265 3.15 -35.31 -19.54
N GLY A 266 2.18 -34.86 -20.36
CA GLY A 266 1.63 -35.64 -21.46
C GLY A 266 0.88 -36.88 -20.97
N SER A 267 0.27 -36.81 -19.78
CA SER A 267 -0.52 -37.90 -19.22
C SER A 267 -1.76 -38.18 -20.07
N GLY A 268 -2.31 -39.40 -20.00
CA GLY A 268 -3.53 -39.76 -20.74
C GLY A 268 -4.81 -39.04 -20.27
N LEU A 269 -4.73 -38.23 -19.21
CA LEU A 269 -5.82 -37.38 -18.73
C LEU A 269 -5.59 -35.94 -19.20
N PRO A 270 -6.65 -35.22 -19.60
CA PRO A 270 -6.55 -33.77 -19.84
C PRO A 270 -6.03 -33.04 -18.60
N GLU A 271 -5.19 -32.03 -18.83
CA GLU A 271 -4.58 -31.18 -17.82
C GLU A 271 -5.64 -30.46 -16.95
N GLU A 272 -6.79 -30.10 -17.52
CA GLU A 272 -7.90 -29.47 -16.80
C GLU A 272 -8.56 -30.43 -15.81
N VAL A 273 -8.71 -31.70 -16.19
CA VAL A 273 -9.25 -32.74 -15.30
C VAL A 273 -8.27 -32.99 -14.16
N SER A 274 -6.97 -33.04 -14.47
CA SER A 274 -5.90 -33.26 -13.50
C SER A 274 -5.82 -32.13 -12.47
N THR A 275 -5.92 -30.86 -12.89
CA THR A 275 -5.94 -29.69 -11.99
C THR A 275 -7.17 -29.67 -11.07
N ILE A 276 -8.37 -30.04 -11.56
CA ILE A 276 -9.58 -30.17 -10.74
C ILE A 276 -9.43 -31.25 -9.67
N ILE A 277 -8.89 -32.43 -10.02
CA ILE A 277 -8.65 -33.52 -9.08
C ILE A 277 -7.74 -33.04 -7.93
N VAL A 278 -6.66 -32.34 -8.27
CA VAL A 278 -5.75 -31.74 -7.27
C VAL A 278 -6.50 -30.76 -6.37
N GLY A 279 -7.36 -29.90 -6.92
CA GLY A 279 -8.18 -28.97 -6.14
C GLY A 279 -9.14 -29.65 -5.16
N VAL A 280 -9.82 -30.72 -5.58
CA VAL A 280 -10.76 -31.48 -4.72
C VAL A 280 -10.01 -32.11 -3.56
N VAL A 281 -8.88 -32.76 -3.85
CA VAL A 281 -8.01 -33.35 -2.82
C VAL A 281 -7.53 -32.28 -1.84
N LEU A 282 -7.13 -31.11 -2.33
CA LEU A 282 -6.64 -30.00 -1.50
C LEU A 282 -7.70 -29.52 -0.48
N VAL A 283 -8.97 -29.42 -0.89
CA VAL A 283 -10.09 -29.06 -0.01
C VAL A 283 -10.33 -30.15 1.04
N LEU A 284 -10.40 -31.42 0.63
CA LEU A 284 -10.63 -32.54 1.55
C LEU A 284 -9.49 -32.70 2.57
N ALA A 285 -8.24 -32.62 2.10
CA ALA A 285 -7.06 -32.72 2.96
C ALA A 285 -7.00 -31.58 3.99
N THR A 286 -7.34 -30.34 3.58
CA THR A 286 -7.40 -29.19 4.49
C THR A 286 -8.52 -29.32 5.53
N ALA A 287 -9.68 -29.86 5.15
CA ALA A 287 -10.76 -30.14 6.10
C ALA A 287 -10.35 -31.20 7.13
N VAL A 288 -9.69 -32.28 6.70
CA VAL A 288 -9.15 -33.32 7.59
C VAL A 288 -8.06 -32.76 8.51
N ALA A 289 -7.19 -31.89 8.00
CA ALA A 289 -6.12 -31.25 8.77
C ALA A 289 -6.65 -30.49 10.00
N SER A 290 -7.81 -29.83 9.88
CA SER A 290 -8.45 -29.11 10.99
C SER A 290 -8.81 -30.03 12.16
N ILE A 291 -9.20 -31.27 11.88
CA ILE A 291 -9.54 -32.28 12.89
C ILE A 291 -8.28 -32.96 13.44
N LEU A 292 -7.28 -33.19 12.59
CA LEU A 292 -6.03 -33.86 12.96
C LEU A 292 -5.15 -33.00 13.87
N MET A 293 -5.12 -31.67 13.67
CA MET A 293 -4.29 -30.73 14.45
C MET A 293 -4.56 -30.80 15.95
N ASP A 294 -5.83 -30.98 16.33
CA ASP A 294 -6.25 -31.06 17.73
C ASP A 294 -5.94 -32.44 18.36
N LYS A 295 -5.69 -33.48 17.55
CA LYS A 295 -5.48 -34.87 18.02
C LYS A 295 -4.03 -35.35 17.99
N VAL A 296 -3.28 -35.00 16.94
CA VAL A 296 -1.94 -35.55 16.65
C VAL A 296 -0.81 -34.62 17.12
N GLY A 297 -1.11 -33.33 17.22
CA GLY A 297 -0.13 -32.31 17.60
C GLY A 297 0.69 -31.79 16.42
N ARG A 298 1.02 -30.50 16.47
CA ARG A 298 1.53 -29.72 15.32
C ARG A 298 2.92 -30.15 14.85
N LYS A 299 3.83 -30.44 15.78
CA LYS A 299 5.20 -30.85 15.44
C LYS A 299 5.21 -32.16 14.66
N VAL A 300 4.40 -33.14 15.08
CA VAL A 300 4.29 -34.44 14.42
C VAL A 300 3.73 -34.28 13.01
N LEU A 301 2.71 -33.44 12.85
CA LEU A 301 2.14 -33.14 11.53
C LEU A 301 3.14 -32.44 10.58
N LEU A 302 3.98 -31.53 11.07
CA LEU A 302 5.05 -30.92 10.26
C LEU A 302 6.11 -31.95 9.80
N ILE A 303 6.48 -32.90 10.67
CA ILE A 303 7.45 -33.96 10.34
C ILE A 303 6.88 -34.91 9.29
N ILE A 304 5.65 -35.41 9.50
CA ILE A 304 4.98 -36.32 8.55
C ILE A 304 4.76 -35.62 7.20
N SER A 305 4.30 -34.37 7.23
CA SER A 305 4.07 -33.53 6.05
C SER A 305 5.35 -33.35 5.23
N SER A 306 6.46 -32.92 5.84
CA SER A 306 7.72 -32.71 5.13
C SER A 306 8.32 -34.00 4.56
N ALA A 307 8.22 -35.13 5.27
CA ALA A 307 8.69 -36.43 4.76
C ALA A 307 7.91 -36.87 3.51
N ILE A 308 6.57 -36.79 3.56
CA ILE A 308 5.72 -37.20 2.43
C ILE A 308 5.89 -36.24 1.25
N MET A 309 6.05 -34.93 1.50
CA MET A 309 6.34 -33.94 0.46
C MET A 309 7.66 -34.24 -0.26
N THR A 310 8.72 -34.60 0.47
CA THR A 310 10.00 -35.01 -0.15
C THR A 310 9.83 -36.23 -1.03
N LEU A 311 9.18 -37.29 -0.55
CA LEU A 311 8.97 -38.52 -1.32
C LEU A 311 8.14 -38.27 -2.59
N ALA A 312 7.11 -37.43 -2.47
CA ALA A 312 6.26 -37.04 -3.59
C ALA A 312 7.01 -36.25 -4.67
N LEU A 313 7.88 -35.31 -4.28
CA LEU A 313 8.69 -34.55 -5.24
C LEU A 313 9.79 -35.39 -5.88
N VAL A 314 10.37 -36.36 -5.15
CA VAL A 314 11.30 -37.33 -5.73
C VAL A 314 10.60 -38.21 -6.77
N ALA A 315 9.37 -38.66 -6.50
CA ALA A 315 8.60 -39.44 -7.46
C ALA A 315 8.23 -38.62 -8.73
N LEU A 316 7.91 -37.33 -8.56
CA LEU A 316 7.66 -36.41 -9.67
C LEU A 316 8.93 -36.14 -10.48
N ASP A 317 10.07 -35.99 -9.82
CA ASP A 317 11.38 -35.85 -10.47
C ASP A 317 11.72 -37.07 -11.33
N VAL A 318 11.63 -38.28 -10.78
CA VAL A 318 11.95 -39.53 -11.48
C VAL A 318 11.17 -39.64 -12.79
N TYR A 319 9.90 -39.20 -12.80
CA TYR A 319 9.11 -39.14 -14.02
C TYR A 319 9.71 -38.20 -15.07
N PHE A 320 10.03 -36.95 -14.71
CA PHE A 320 10.58 -35.97 -15.65
C PHE A 320 12.00 -36.32 -16.10
N TYR A 321 12.77 -37.04 -15.27
CA TYR A 321 14.06 -37.59 -15.63
C TYR A 321 13.93 -38.70 -16.68
N GLU A 322 13.06 -39.68 -16.45
CA GLU A 322 12.79 -40.75 -17.41
C GLU A 322 12.18 -40.20 -18.71
N LYS A 323 11.32 -39.17 -18.63
CA LYS A 323 10.75 -38.49 -19.79
C LYS A 323 11.81 -37.77 -20.63
N TYR A 324 12.88 -37.27 -20.00
CA TYR A 324 13.98 -36.60 -20.70
C TYR A 324 14.80 -37.59 -21.55
N TRP A 325 15.07 -38.79 -21.01
CA TRP A 325 15.90 -39.80 -21.69
C TRP A 325 15.10 -40.76 -22.57
N ASN A 326 13.87 -41.10 -22.17
CA ASN A 326 13.07 -42.18 -22.77
C ASN A 326 11.58 -41.77 -22.83
N LYS A 327 11.31 -40.69 -23.57
CA LYS A 327 9.99 -40.01 -23.64
C LYS A 327 8.82 -40.95 -23.84
N ASP A 328 8.84 -41.80 -24.87
CA ASP A 328 7.70 -42.67 -25.22
C ASP A 328 7.46 -43.75 -24.14
N TRP A 329 8.53 -44.28 -23.56
CA TRP A 329 8.44 -45.26 -22.48
C TRP A 329 7.87 -44.64 -21.21
N ALA A 330 8.35 -43.45 -20.83
CA ALA A 330 7.92 -42.74 -19.63
C ALA A 330 6.45 -42.35 -19.70
N VAL A 331 6.00 -41.82 -20.84
CA VAL A 331 4.59 -41.45 -21.04
C VAL A 331 3.68 -42.69 -20.99
N LEU A 332 4.06 -43.79 -21.65
CA LEU A 332 3.25 -45.01 -21.72
C LEU A 332 3.15 -45.74 -20.38
N ASN A 333 4.24 -45.83 -19.62
CA ASN A 333 4.31 -46.65 -18.41
C ASN A 333 4.14 -45.86 -17.10
N LEU A 334 4.52 -44.58 -17.10
CA LEU A 334 4.55 -43.72 -15.91
C LEU A 334 3.66 -42.48 -16.02
N GLY A 335 2.86 -42.32 -17.08
CA GLY A 335 2.03 -41.11 -17.27
C GLY A 335 1.04 -40.80 -16.13
N TRP A 336 0.72 -41.75 -15.25
CA TRP A 336 -0.10 -41.55 -14.04
C TRP A 336 0.69 -40.97 -12.86
N LEU A 337 2.01 -41.14 -12.85
CA LEU A 337 2.89 -40.83 -11.73
C LEU A 337 2.92 -39.34 -11.40
N PRO A 338 2.93 -38.39 -12.36
CA PRO A 338 2.90 -36.96 -12.04
C PRO A 338 1.67 -36.54 -11.25
N LEU A 339 0.49 -37.02 -11.65
CA LEU A 339 -0.77 -36.70 -10.97
C LEU A 339 -0.79 -37.26 -9.56
N VAL A 340 -0.43 -38.53 -9.38
CA VAL A 340 -0.40 -39.17 -8.04
C VAL A 340 0.64 -38.50 -7.14
N SER A 341 1.82 -38.20 -7.67
CA SER A 341 2.88 -37.52 -6.93
C SER A 341 2.44 -36.14 -6.48
N PHE A 342 1.80 -35.37 -7.35
CA PHE A 342 1.28 -34.05 -7.00
C PHE A 342 0.15 -34.12 -5.96
N ILE A 343 -0.77 -35.06 -6.09
CA ILE A 343 -1.86 -35.33 -5.12
C ILE A 343 -1.29 -35.62 -3.72
N VAL A 344 -0.28 -36.49 -3.65
CA VAL A 344 0.39 -36.84 -2.39
C VAL A 344 1.12 -35.62 -1.81
N PHE A 345 1.80 -34.85 -2.65
CA PHE A 345 2.48 -33.61 -2.25
C PHE A 345 1.51 -32.58 -1.64
N VAL A 346 0.40 -32.27 -2.32
CA VAL A 346 -0.57 -31.27 -1.82
C VAL A 346 -1.33 -31.75 -0.59
N THR A 347 -1.59 -33.05 -0.49
CA THR A 347 -2.22 -33.64 0.70
C THR A 347 -1.31 -33.50 1.91
N ALA A 348 -0.02 -33.85 1.75
CA ALA A 348 0.98 -33.70 2.79
C ALA A 348 1.15 -32.24 3.19
N PHE A 349 1.24 -31.31 2.23
CA PHE A 349 1.30 -29.87 2.50
C PHE A 349 0.09 -29.41 3.32
N SER A 350 -1.13 -29.79 2.93
CA SER A 350 -2.38 -29.36 3.57
C SER A 350 -2.52 -29.84 5.02
N ILE A 351 -2.00 -31.03 5.34
CA ILE A 351 -2.04 -31.59 6.69
C ILE A 351 -1.07 -30.88 7.64
N GLY A 352 0.06 -30.39 7.13
CA GLY A 352 1.12 -29.77 7.93
C GLY A 352 1.39 -28.32 7.55
N TYR A 353 2.25 -28.13 6.55
CA TYR A 353 2.82 -26.83 6.20
C TYR A 353 1.82 -25.78 5.72
N GLY A 354 0.64 -26.15 5.24
CA GLY A 354 -0.42 -25.21 4.86
C GLY A 354 -0.91 -24.41 6.06
N PRO A 355 -1.60 -25.02 7.03
CA PRO A 355 -2.23 -24.28 8.12
C PRO A 355 -1.32 -23.97 9.32
N ILE A 356 -0.33 -24.83 9.63
CA ILE A 356 0.40 -24.76 10.91
C ILE A 356 1.24 -23.48 11.08
N PRO A 357 2.05 -23.02 10.10
CA PRO A 357 2.86 -21.81 10.25
C PRO A 357 2.02 -20.56 10.55
N TRP A 358 0.87 -20.41 9.88
CA TRP A 358 -0.06 -19.30 10.09
C TRP A 358 -0.72 -19.35 11.47
N LEU A 359 -1.07 -20.55 11.93
CA LEU A 359 -1.71 -20.76 13.22
C LEU A 359 -0.72 -20.55 14.38
N MET A 360 0.54 -20.93 14.20
CA MET A 360 1.61 -20.71 15.18
C MET A 360 1.89 -19.23 15.42
N MET A 361 1.72 -18.34 14.43
CA MET A 361 1.88 -16.89 14.65
C MET A 361 0.89 -16.34 15.70
N GLY A 362 -0.33 -16.86 15.72
CA GLY A 362 -1.35 -16.45 16.70
C GLY A 362 -1.07 -16.95 18.12
N GLU A 363 -0.26 -17.99 18.27
CA GLU A 363 -0.01 -18.66 19.55
C GLU A 363 1.38 -18.40 20.14
N LEU A 364 2.35 -18.05 19.30
CA LEU A 364 3.74 -17.82 19.70
C LEU A 364 4.00 -16.40 20.21
N PHE A 365 3.20 -15.41 19.76
CA PHE A 365 3.43 -13.99 20.09
C PHE A 365 2.41 -13.47 21.11
N SER A 366 2.92 -12.73 22.10
CA SER A 366 2.10 -11.92 23.00
C SER A 366 1.42 -10.77 22.24
N LEU A 367 0.23 -10.34 22.70
CA LEU A 367 -0.61 -9.35 22.02
C LEU A 367 0.14 -8.04 21.68
N ASN A 368 1.10 -7.65 22.52
CA ASN A 368 1.81 -6.37 22.44
C ASN A 368 2.84 -6.31 21.29
N VAL A 369 3.32 -7.46 20.83
CA VAL A 369 4.29 -7.56 19.70
C VAL A 369 3.76 -8.36 18.52
N ARG A 370 2.61 -9.03 18.68
CA ARG A 370 1.99 -9.87 17.66
C ARG A 370 1.79 -9.15 16.34
N GLY A 371 1.36 -7.88 16.36
CA GLY A 371 1.16 -7.10 15.14
C GLY A 371 2.45 -6.91 14.32
N VAL A 372 3.55 -6.53 14.99
CA VAL A 372 4.85 -6.32 14.34
C VAL A 372 5.51 -7.64 13.96
N ALA A 373 5.52 -8.62 14.87
CA ALA A 373 6.13 -9.93 14.66
C ALA A 373 5.44 -10.74 13.54
N SER A 374 4.11 -10.75 13.51
CA SER A 374 3.34 -11.42 12.45
C SER A 374 3.46 -10.70 11.10
N SER A 375 3.59 -9.36 11.10
CA SER A 375 3.85 -8.59 9.88
C SER A 375 5.23 -8.89 9.30
N ILE A 376 6.27 -9.02 10.14
CA ILE A 376 7.62 -9.41 9.72
C ILE A 376 7.61 -10.83 9.13
N ALA A 377 7.00 -11.80 9.83
CA ALA A 377 6.92 -13.18 9.35
C ALA A 377 6.11 -13.31 8.04
N SER A 378 5.00 -12.55 7.90
CA SER A 378 4.20 -12.52 6.68
C SER A 378 4.94 -11.84 5.52
N MET A 379 5.71 -10.77 5.80
CA MET A 379 6.56 -10.13 4.80
C MET A 379 7.62 -11.12 4.28
N VAL A 380 8.31 -11.83 5.18
CA VAL A 380 9.26 -12.89 4.81
C VAL A 380 8.58 -13.95 3.95
N ASN A 381 7.38 -14.41 4.32
CA ASN A 381 6.62 -15.37 3.52
C ASN A 381 6.39 -14.88 2.08
N TRP A 382 5.75 -13.71 1.90
CA TRP A 382 5.37 -13.22 0.58
C TRP A 382 6.57 -12.79 -0.27
N THR A 383 7.64 -12.30 0.35
CA THR A 383 8.90 -11.98 -0.34
C THR A 383 9.58 -13.24 -0.88
N ILE A 384 9.70 -14.31 -0.08
CA ILE A 384 10.30 -15.58 -0.56
C ILE A 384 9.40 -16.22 -1.64
N SER A 385 8.07 -16.17 -1.47
CA SER A 385 7.13 -16.64 -2.48
C SER A 385 7.31 -15.92 -3.82
N PHE A 386 7.46 -14.59 -3.80
CA PHE A 386 7.73 -13.78 -5.00
C PHE A 386 9.02 -14.22 -5.70
N PHE A 387 10.13 -14.35 -4.97
CA PHE A 387 11.41 -14.75 -5.58
C PHE A 387 11.39 -16.17 -6.10
N ILE A 388 10.85 -17.14 -5.36
CA ILE A 388 10.75 -18.54 -5.80
C ILE A 388 9.92 -18.65 -7.07
N THR A 389 8.84 -17.88 -7.18
CA THR A 389 8.00 -17.86 -8.39
C THR A 389 8.73 -17.17 -9.55
N LEU A 390 9.45 -16.07 -9.30
CA LEU A 390 10.20 -15.32 -10.32
C LEU A 390 11.34 -16.13 -10.92
N ILE A 391 12.01 -16.95 -10.11
CA ILE A 391 13.13 -17.78 -10.56
C ILE A 391 12.69 -19.17 -11.06
N TYR A 392 11.43 -19.57 -10.89
CA TYR A 392 10.95 -20.92 -11.23
C TYR A 392 11.19 -21.28 -12.69
N GLU A 393 10.69 -20.48 -13.63
CA GLU A 393 10.86 -20.73 -15.07
C GLU A 393 12.32 -20.52 -15.54
N PRO A 394 13.06 -19.46 -15.15
CA PRO A 394 14.49 -19.33 -15.48
C PRO A 394 15.33 -20.51 -14.97
N MET A 395 14.99 -21.05 -13.80
CA MET A 395 15.64 -22.23 -13.23
C MET A 395 15.27 -23.49 -14.02
N GLN A 396 14.00 -23.67 -14.40
CA GLN A 396 13.56 -24.78 -15.23
C GLN A 396 14.27 -24.79 -16.60
N VAL A 397 14.53 -23.64 -17.20
CA VAL A 397 15.34 -23.51 -18.44
C VAL A 397 16.82 -23.87 -18.20
N ALA A 398 17.39 -23.46 -17.05
CA ALA A 398 18.81 -23.65 -16.76
C ALA A 398 19.18 -25.09 -16.36
N ILE A 399 18.33 -25.78 -15.58
CA ILE A 399 18.64 -27.10 -15.00
C ILE A 399 17.65 -28.21 -15.41
N GLY A 400 16.66 -27.88 -16.25
CA GLY A 400 15.64 -28.81 -16.72
C GLY A 400 14.49 -29.07 -15.73
N PRO A 401 13.35 -29.63 -16.21
CA PRO A 401 12.18 -29.92 -15.37
C PRO A 401 12.47 -30.91 -14.23
N TYR A 402 13.33 -31.91 -14.42
CA TYR A 402 13.73 -32.81 -13.34
C TYR A 402 14.60 -32.07 -12.30
N GLY A 403 15.53 -31.23 -12.76
CA GLY A 403 16.41 -30.44 -11.87
C GLY A 403 15.67 -29.55 -10.87
N ILE A 404 14.53 -28.95 -11.26
CA ILE A 404 13.75 -28.09 -10.36
C ILE A 404 13.01 -28.90 -9.27
N TYR A 405 12.53 -30.11 -9.58
CA TYR A 405 11.88 -30.97 -8.58
C TYR A 405 12.89 -31.58 -7.62
N TRP A 406 14.10 -31.93 -8.06
CA TRP A 406 15.22 -32.27 -7.19
C TRP A 406 15.55 -31.15 -6.20
N PHE A 407 15.61 -29.90 -6.67
CA PHE A 407 15.88 -28.75 -5.83
C PHE A 407 14.84 -28.60 -4.72
N PHE A 408 13.55 -28.63 -5.06
CA PHE A 408 12.47 -28.52 -4.07
C PHE A 408 12.38 -29.75 -3.15
N ALA A 409 12.67 -30.95 -3.64
CA ALA A 409 12.76 -32.16 -2.82
C ALA A 409 13.88 -32.04 -1.76
N GLY A 410 15.04 -31.51 -2.16
CA GLY A 410 16.15 -31.18 -1.26
C GLY A 410 15.78 -30.15 -0.20
N CYS A 411 15.09 -29.08 -0.59
CA CYS A 411 14.55 -28.10 0.36
C CYS A 411 13.55 -28.73 1.35
N CYS A 412 12.67 -29.60 0.89
CA CYS A 412 11.72 -30.33 1.76
C CYS A 412 12.43 -31.33 2.69
N PHE A 413 13.54 -31.94 2.25
CA PHE A 413 14.32 -32.84 3.10
C PHE A 413 15.06 -32.08 4.21
N ILE A 414 15.66 -30.93 3.89
CA ILE A 414 16.25 -30.03 4.89
C ILE A 414 15.18 -29.60 5.91
N ASN A 415 13.98 -29.29 5.41
CA ASN A 415 12.84 -28.95 6.24
C ASN A 415 12.44 -30.10 7.19
N PHE A 416 12.41 -31.35 6.71
CA PHE A 416 12.17 -32.54 7.53
C PHE A 416 13.19 -32.70 8.66
N ILE A 417 14.49 -32.55 8.35
CA ILE A 417 15.56 -32.59 9.35
C ILE A 417 15.39 -31.46 10.37
N PHE A 418 15.08 -30.24 9.92
CA PHE A 418 14.79 -29.12 10.80
C PHE A 418 13.63 -29.41 11.75
N CYS A 419 12.53 -30.00 11.28
CA CYS A 419 11.38 -30.34 12.12
C CYS A 419 11.72 -31.38 13.20
N ILE A 420 12.58 -32.35 12.90
CA ILE A 420 13.02 -33.35 13.88
C ILE A 420 13.87 -32.68 14.96
N LEU A 421 14.88 -31.91 14.55
CA LEU A 421 15.88 -31.30 15.43
C LEU A 421 15.35 -30.12 16.25
N SER A 422 14.37 -29.38 15.73
CA SER A 422 13.86 -28.17 16.37
C SER A 422 12.97 -28.49 17.59
N SER A 423 13.15 -27.72 18.68
CA SER A 423 12.33 -27.83 19.90
C SER A 423 10.99 -27.09 19.78
N ILE A 424 10.25 -27.37 18.70
CA ILE A 424 8.90 -26.80 18.47
C ILE A 424 7.90 -27.49 19.42
N ASN A 425 7.96 -27.17 20.71
CA ASN A 425 6.98 -27.61 21.71
C ASN A 425 6.18 -26.40 22.19
N VAL A 426 5.01 -26.20 21.57
CA VAL A 426 4.08 -25.10 21.87
C VAL A 426 3.58 -25.15 23.32
N GLU A 427 3.40 -26.35 23.88
CA GLU A 427 2.92 -26.53 25.27
C GLU A 427 3.87 -25.97 26.32
N ARG A 428 5.19 -26.01 26.08
CA ARG A 428 6.20 -25.51 27.04
C ARG A 428 6.13 -23.98 27.20
N TRP A 429 5.61 -23.27 26.20
CA TRP A 429 5.53 -21.81 26.20
C TRP A 429 4.22 -21.30 26.80
N ARG A 430 3.11 -22.04 26.68
CA ARG A 430 1.83 -21.69 27.30
C ARG A 430 1.91 -21.64 28.84
N VAL A 431 2.74 -22.50 29.43
CA VAL A 431 2.96 -22.56 30.89
C VAL A 431 3.78 -21.37 31.42
N LEU A 432 4.60 -20.72 30.59
CA LEU A 432 5.42 -19.58 31.01
C LEU A 432 4.64 -18.24 31.16
N HIS A 433 3.40 -18.17 30.68
CA HIS A 433 2.62 -16.93 30.59
C HIS A 433 1.52 -16.80 31.67
N LEU A 434 1.46 -17.73 32.62
CA LEU A 434 0.58 -17.62 33.78
C LEU A 434 1.39 -17.16 35.00
N PRO A 435 1.29 -15.89 35.44
CA PRO A 435 1.65 -15.54 36.79
C PRO A 435 0.54 -16.06 37.73
N LEU A 436 0.47 -17.37 37.94
CA LEU A 436 -0.33 -17.93 39.03
C LEU A 436 0.43 -17.73 40.35
N LYS A 437 0.28 -16.55 40.94
CA LYS A 437 0.01 -16.51 42.38
C LYS A 437 -1.47 -16.16 42.54
N PRO A 438 -2.31 -17.09 42.99
CA PRO A 438 -3.69 -16.76 43.32
C PRO A 438 -3.65 -15.81 44.52
N HIS A 439 -3.97 -14.53 44.29
CA HIS A 439 -4.35 -13.67 45.39
C HIS A 439 -5.74 -14.12 45.86
N PRO A 440 -5.92 -14.51 47.13
CA PRO A 440 -7.22 -14.90 47.64
C PRO A 440 -8.16 -13.70 47.61
N CYS A 441 -9.29 -13.86 46.93
CA CYS A 441 -10.39 -12.90 46.92
C CYS A 441 -10.91 -12.70 48.36
N PRO A 442 -10.97 -11.47 48.90
CA PRO A 442 -11.43 -11.27 50.26
C PRO A 442 -12.92 -10.94 50.27
N LEU A 443 -13.80 -11.93 50.14
CA LEU A 443 -15.18 -11.73 50.59
C LEU A 443 -15.78 -12.98 51.25
N SER A 444 -16.18 -12.73 52.49
CA SER A 444 -17.12 -13.47 53.35
C SER A 444 -16.58 -14.70 54.11
N ARG A 445 -16.20 -14.44 55.37
CA ARG A 445 -16.72 -15.20 56.51
C ARG A 445 -16.55 -14.40 57.81
N SER A 446 -17.67 -13.83 58.25
CA SER A 446 -18.13 -13.76 59.64
C SER A 446 -17.08 -13.73 60.77
N ARG A 447 -16.97 -12.62 61.50
CA ARG A 447 -17.25 -12.60 62.95
C ARG A 447 -17.31 -11.18 63.50
N ILE A 448 -18.44 -10.86 64.11
CA ILE A 448 -18.60 -9.80 65.11
C ILE A 448 -17.65 -10.10 66.27
N LYS A 449 -16.84 -9.13 66.71
CA LYS A 449 -16.48 -8.92 68.12
C LYS A 449 -15.95 -7.49 68.33
N SER A 450 -16.44 -6.92 69.42
CA SER A 450 -16.27 -5.59 70.00
C SER A 450 -14.87 -5.34 70.59
N THR A 451 -14.74 -4.19 71.28
CA THR A 451 -13.70 -3.69 72.22
C THR A 451 -12.46 -3.10 71.56
N GLU A 452 -12.29 -1.77 71.57
CA GLU A 452 -11.76 -0.87 72.65
C GLU A 452 -10.22 -0.73 72.58
N ASP A 453 -9.80 0.53 72.64
CA ASP A 453 -8.49 1.10 73.03
C ASP A 453 -7.18 0.57 72.42
N LEU A 454 -6.42 1.49 71.81
CA LEU A 454 -5.14 1.95 72.38
C LEU A 454 -4.47 3.03 71.51
N SER A 455 -4.16 4.13 72.19
CA SER A 455 -3.34 5.28 71.80
C SER A 455 -1.83 4.96 71.79
N HIS A 456 -1.06 5.95 71.30
CA HIS A 456 0.41 6.12 71.34
C HIS A 456 1.17 5.54 70.13
N THR A 457 2.17 6.17 69.51
CA THR A 457 2.87 7.47 69.65
C THR A 457 3.90 7.57 68.50
N HIS A 458 4.20 8.80 68.03
CA HIS A 458 5.49 9.29 67.47
C HIS A 458 6.07 8.56 66.23
N THR A 459 6.66 9.15 65.18
CA THR A 459 7.36 10.41 64.85
C THR A 459 7.66 10.24 63.34
N GLY A 460 7.43 11.17 62.43
CA GLY A 460 8.23 12.37 62.22
C GLY A 460 8.67 12.48 60.74
N VAL A 461 8.50 13.70 60.20
CA VAL A 461 9.29 14.35 59.13
C VAL A 461 8.84 14.23 57.66
N MET A 462 8.28 15.36 57.18
CA MET A 462 8.39 16.06 55.88
C MET A 462 8.42 15.23 54.58
N GLY A 463 7.61 15.46 53.56
CA GLY A 463 6.93 16.69 53.16
C GLY A 463 7.18 16.90 51.65
N PHE A 464 6.17 16.64 50.82
CA PHE A 464 6.00 17.28 49.52
C PHE A 464 4.51 17.34 49.21
N THR A 465 3.89 18.44 49.62
CA THR A 465 2.57 18.87 49.19
C THR A 465 2.66 19.40 47.76
N GLY A 466 2.24 18.61 46.77
CA GLY A 466 1.98 19.08 45.41
C GLY A 466 0.49 19.34 45.21
N LYS A 467 0.07 20.61 45.37
CA LYS A 467 -1.28 21.07 45.02
C LYS A 467 -1.42 21.29 43.50
N SER A 468 -2.58 20.85 42.98
CA SER A 468 -3.31 21.32 41.78
C SER A 468 -2.70 21.04 40.41
N THR A 469 -3.47 20.57 39.42
CA THR A 469 -4.51 21.38 38.76
C THR A 469 -5.58 20.50 38.13
N SER A 470 -6.71 20.37 38.83
CA SER A 470 -8.02 20.11 38.26
C SER A 470 -8.66 21.47 37.92
N GLU A 471 -8.49 21.94 36.69
CA GLU A 471 -9.31 23.01 36.11
C GLU A 471 -9.61 22.65 34.65
N LEU A 472 -10.69 21.90 34.44
CA LEU A 472 -11.34 21.82 33.13
C LEU A 472 -12.17 23.11 32.97
N VAL A 473 -11.62 24.08 32.25
CA VAL A 473 -12.35 25.27 31.81
C VAL A 473 -13.33 24.87 30.71
N GLU A 474 -14.63 25.00 30.96
CA GLU A 474 -15.68 24.84 29.95
C GLU A 474 -15.55 25.91 28.86
N VAL A 475 -15.18 25.49 27.64
CA VAL A 475 -15.26 26.34 26.44
C VAL A 475 -16.72 26.44 26.02
N LYS A 476 -17.34 27.60 26.29
CA LYS A 476 -18.78 27.81 26.09
C LYS A 476 -19.25 28.00 24.64
N ASN A 477 -18.37 28.30 23.67
CA ASN A 477 -18.78 28.59 22.28
C ASN A 477 -17.85 27.98 21.22
N LYS A 478 -18.42 27.45 20.13
CA LYS A 478 -17.67 26.91 18.98
C LYS A 478 -17.05 28.02 18.10
N PRO A 479 -15.85 27.81 17.54
CA PRO A 479 -15.19 28.80 16.65
C PRO A 479 -15.91 28.96 15.30
N SER A 480 -15.79 30.14 14.69
CA SER A 480 -16.22 30.38 13.31
C SER A 480 -15.15 29.94 12.32
N TYR A 481 -15.59 29.33 11.21
CA TYR A 481 -14.71 28.75 10.20
C TYR A 481 -14.62 29.59 8.91
N LEU A 482 -15.47 30.61 8.72
CA LEU A 482 -15.59 31.36 7.46
C LEU A 482 -14.28 32.00 6.98
N MET A 483 -13.59 32.73 7.87
CA MET A 483 -12.33 33.39 7.54
C MET A 483 -11.18 32.38 7.34
N GLN A 484 -11.28 31.20 7.94
CA GLN A 484 -10.32 30.12 7.75
C GLN A 484 -10.46 29.51 6.35
N TYR A 485 -11.68 29.33 5.86
CA TYR A 485 -11.93 28.91 4.48
C TYR A 485 -11.46 29.95 3.45
N PHE A 486 -11.76 31.24 3.66
CA PHE A 486 -11.30 32.31 2.76
C PHE A 486 -9.77 32.39 2.66
N ALA A 487 -9.08 32.33 3.80
CA ALA A 487 -7.62 32.33 3.84
C ALA A 487 -7.03 31.09 3.15
N ALA A 488 -7.60 29.90 3.39
CA ALA A 488 -7.16 28.66 2.76
C ALA A 488 -7.30 28.73 1.22
N ILE A 489 -8.47 29.12 0.71
CA ILE A 489 -8.71 29.26 -0.74
C ILE A 489 -7.70 30.23 -1.36
N SER A 490 -7.49 31.39 -0.72
CA SER A 490 -6.56 32.42 -1.19
C SER A 490 -5.13 31.89 -1.35
N VAL A 491 -4.62 31.18 -0.34
CA VAL A 491 -3.23 30.68 -0.38
C VAL A 491 -3.06 29.47 -1.29
N THR A 492 -4.11 28.66 -1.45
CA THR A 492 -4.08 27.50 -2.35
C THR A 492 -4.11 27.87 -3.84
N MET A 493 -4.39 29.14 -4.20
CA MET A 493 -4.14 29.63 -5.58
C MET A 493 -2.66 29.60 -5.98
N GLY A 494 -1.74 29.62 -5.01
CA GLY A 494 -0.32 29.31 -5.26
C GLY A 494 -0.13 27.87 -5.72
N ALA A 495 -0.86 26.92 -5.14
CA ALA A 495 -0.82 25.53 -5.57
C ALA A 495 -1.41 25.36 -6.98
N LEU A 496 -2.45 26.12 -7.34
CA LEU A 496 -2.94 26.19 -8.73
C LEU A 496 -1.85 26.63 -9.71
N SER A 497 -1.07 27.64 -9.34
CA SER A 497 0.04 28.15 -10.15
C SER A 497 1.19 27.12 -10.28
N LEU A 498 1.43 26.34 -9.22
CA LEU A 498 2.31 25.17 -9.26
C LEU A 498 1.78 24.06 -10.19
N GLY A 499 0.46 23.85 -10.22
CA GLY A 499 -0.14 22.88 -11.11
C GLY A 499 0.03 23.26 -12.59
N THR A 500 -0.21 24.53 -12.92
CA THR A 500 -0.06 25.01 -14.29
C THR A 500 1.38 24.91 -14.79
N SER A 501 2.38 25.10 -13.91
CA SER A 501 3.78 24.93 -14.29
C SER A 501 4.17 23.49 -14.62
N LEU A 502 3.58 22.52 -13.92
CA LEU A 502 3.79 21.09 -14.18
C LEU A 502 3.04 20.60 -15.42
N GLY A 503 1.79 21.02 -15.60
CA GLY A 503 0.97 20.63 -16.76
C GLY A 503 1.43 21.26 -18.09
N TYR A 504 2.02 22.46 -18.06
CA TYR A 504 2.44 23.22 -19.24
C TYR A 504 3.33 22.45 -20.22
N THR A 505 4.19 21.56 -19.73
CA THR A 505 5.19 20.86 -20.56
C THR A 505 4.56 19.93 -21.59
N SER A 506 3.46 19.26 -21.25
CA SER A 506 2.83 18.29 -22.16
C SER A 506 2.40 18.91 -23.50
N PRO A 507 1.55 19.97 -23.52
CA PRO A 507 1.14 20.60 -24.78
C PRO A 507 2.24 21.45 -25.44
N ALA A 508 3.20 21.97 -24.67
CA ALA A 508 4.26 22.83 -25.21
C ALA A 508 5.39 22.04 -25.91
N SER A 509 5.73 20.85 -25.41
CA SER A 509 6.87 20.06 -25.90
C SER A 509 6.73 19.63 -27.38
N PRO A 510 5.59 19.08 -27.84
CA PRO A 510 5.41 18.75 -29.26
C PRO A 510 5.53 19.98 -30.17
N GLN A 511 4.96 21.12 -29.75
CA GLN A 511 5.00 22.36 -30.53
C GLN A 511 6.41 22.95 -30.64
N LEU A 512 7.25 22.75 -29.63
CA LEU A 512 8.64 23.20 -29.63
C LEU A 512 9.56 22.27 -30.43
N MET A 513 9.14 21.05 -30.75
CA MET A 513 9.95 20.07 -31.49
C MET A 513 9.56 19.94 -32.96
N ASP A 514 8.43 20.53 -33.36
CA ASP A 514 7.89 20.41 -34.71
C ASP A 514 8.39 21.52 -35.63
N ASN A 515 9.20 21.15 -36.63
CA ASN A 515 9.74 22.01 -37.69
C ASN A 515 8.66 22.50 -38.69
N SER A 516 7.47 21.90 -38.70
CA SER A 516 6.38 22.24 -39.63
C SER A 516 5.47 23.36 -39.12
N THR A 517 5.46 23.57 -37.80
CA THR A 517 4.88 24.78 -37.22
C THR A 517 5.81 25.94 -37.52
N ASN A 518 5.29 27.09 -37.95
CA ASN A 518 6.03 28.35 -38.14
C ASN A 518 6.57 28.91 -36.78
N SER A 519 7.08 28.05 -35.91
CA SER A 519 7.64 28.38 -34.62
C SER A 519 9.05 28.93 -34.85
N SER A 520 9.29 30.15 -34.36
CA SER A 520 10.61 30.79 -34.46
C SER A 520 11.71 30.07 -33.67
N LEU A 521 11.36 29.01 -32.92
CA LEU A 521 12.23 28.31 -32.00
C LEU A 521 11.85 26.83 -31.96
N VAL A 522 12.70 26.01 -32.58
CA VAL A 522 12.60 24.55 -32.56
C VAL A 522 13.75 23.97 -31.72
N ILE A 523 13.46 22.97 -30.90
CA ILE A 523 14.40 22.36 -29.94
C ILE A 523 14.61 20.87 -30.21
N THR A 524 15.81 20.37 -29.94
CA THR A 524 16.16 18.94 -30.11
C THR A 524 15.56 18.06 -29.01
N THR A 525 15.54 16.74 -29.19
CA THR A 525 15.10 15.77 -28.17
C THR A 525 15.88 15.91 -26.86
N GLU A 526 17.20 16.13 -26.93
CA GLU A 526 18.04 16.39 -25.76
C GLU A 526 17.64 17.71 -25.08
N GLN A 527 17.46 18.77 -25.85
CA GLN A 527 17.00 20.07 -25.33
C GLN A 527 15.59 19.97 -24.72
N ASN A 528 14.70 19.14 -25.27
CA ASN A 528 13.38 18.91 -24.69
C ASN A 528 13.44 18.17 -23.34
N ASN A 529 14.38 17.24 -23.16
CA ASN A 529 14.60 16.56 -21.88
C ASN A 529 15.07 17.57 -20.81
N TRP A 530 15.94 18.51 -21.19
CA TRP A 530 16.33 19.62 -20.33
C TRP A 530 15.16 20.57 -20.04
N PHE A 531 14.40 21.00 -21.06
CA PHE A 531 13.20 21.84 -20.89
C PHE A 531 12.16 21.24 -19.94
N SER A 532 11.96 19.92 -20.00
CA SER A 532 11.03 19.18 -19.16
C SER A 532 11.56 19.03 -17.72
N SER A 533 12.85 18.81 -17.54
CA SER A 533 13.46 18.54 -16.23
C SER A 533 13.87 19.80 -15.44
N THR A 534 14.19 20.92 -16.11
CA THR A 534 14.70 22.14 -15.44
C THR A 534 13.73 22.74 -14.42
N VAL A 535 12.42 22.57 -14.59
CA VAL A 535 11.44 23.03 -13.57
C VAL A 535 11.63 22.32 -12.22
N ASN A 536 12.00 21.03 -12.24
CA ASN A 536 12.30 20.25 -11.04
C ASN A 536 13.61 20.74 -10.39
N LEU A 537 14.60 21.12 -11.20
CA LEU A 537 15.85 21.73 -10.71
C LEU A 537 15.60 23.10 -10.06
N GLY A 538 14.68 23.89 -10.61
CA GLY A 538 14.22 25.13 -9.99
C GLY A 538 13.52 24.85 -8.66
N ALA A 539 12.59 23.89 -8.64
CA ALA A 539 11.83 23.54 -7.42
C ALA A 539 12.70 22.99 -6.29
N LEU A 540 13.79 22.31 -6.63
CA LEU A 540 14.84 21.91 -5.70
C LEU A 540 15.47 23.12 -4.99
N THR A 541 15.91 24.12 -5.75
CA THR A 541 16.53 25.33 -5.17
C THR A 541 15.51 26.19 -4.42
N GLY A 542 14.28 26.23 -4.93
CA GLY A 542 13.14 26.89 -4.30
C GLY A 542 12.73 26.29 -2.96
N GLY A 543 12.85 24.97 -2.77
CA GLY A 543 12.61 24.32 -1.50
C GLY A 543 13.61 24.74 -0.41
N LEU A 544 14.88 24.91 -0.77
CA LEU A 544 15.91 25.36 0.17
C LEU A 544 15.74 26.84 0.54
N LEU A 545 15.55 27.70 -0.47
CA LEU A 545 15.33 29.13 -0.25
C LEU A 545 14.02 29.41 0.46
N GLY A 546 12.98 28.65 0.13
CA GLY A 546 11.66 28.69 0.76
C GLY A 546 11.78 28.56 2.28
N GLY A 547 12.41 27.50 2.79
CA GLY A 547 12.57 27.28 4.23
C GLY A 547 13.27 28.42 4.98
N VAL A 548 14.21 29.13 4.32
CA VAL A 548 14.88 30.31 4.90
C VAL A 548 13.95 31.53 4.86
N CYS A 549 13.26 31.77 3.75
CA CYS A 549 12.37 32.91 3.56
C CYS A 549 11.16 32.91 4.51
N ILE A 550 10.52 31.76 4.78
CA ILE A 550 9.34 31.71 5.69
C ILE A 550 9.68 32.17 7.11
N ASN A 551 10.94 32.01 7.52
CA ASN A 551 11.44 32.42 8.84
C ASN A 551 11.81 33.91 8.92
N THR A 552 12.26 34.48 7.80
CA THR A 552 12.70 35.87 7.74
C THR A 552 11.54 36.80 7.39
N LEU A 553 10.87 36.56 6.26
CA LEU A 553 9.81 37.41 5.69
C LEU A 553 8.40 37.09 6.21
N GLY A 554 8.24 35.97 6.91
CA GLY A 554 6.93 35.46 7.31
C GLY A 554 6.28 34.63 6.22
N ARG A 555 5.20 33.93 6.57
CA ARG A 555 4.57 32.97 5.67
C ARG A 555 3.87 33.72 4.53
N ARG A 556 3.06 34.73 4.85
CA ARG A 556 2.42 35.63 3.86
C ARG A 556 3.46 36.43 3.07
N GLY A 557 4.47 36.98 3.74
CA GLY A 557 5.52 37.76 3.07
C GLY A 557 6.30 36.94 2.04
N THR A 558 6.65 35.70 2.38
CA THR A 558 7.31 34.75 1.46
C THR A 558 6.44 34.41 0.26
N MET A 559 5.15 34.14 0.51
CA MET A 559 4.18 33.89 -0.57
C MET A 559 4.09 35.08 -1.53
N LEU A 560 3.94 36.31 -1.03
CA LEU A 560 3.89 37.53 -1.85
C LEU A 560 5.19 37.75 -2.66
N ALA A 561 6.35 37.58 -2.01
CA ALA A 561 7.65 37.71 -2.68
C ALA A 561 7.82 36.69 -3.81
N SER A 562 7.23 35.50 -3.69
CA SER A 562 7.32 34.45 -4.71
C SER A 562 6.45 34.72 -5.95
N VAL A 563 5.44 35.59 -5.87
CA VAL A 563 4.50 35.81 -6.99
C VAL A 563 5.11 36.65 -8.11
N LEU A 564 5.91 37.68 -7.77
CA LEU A 564 6.52 38.54 -8.80
C LEU A 564 7.46 37.76 -9.72
N PRO A 565 8.36 36.88 -9.22
CA PRO A 565 9.15 36.03 -10.09
C PRO A 565 8.31 34.95 -10.80
N PHE A 566 7.17 34.53 -10.24
CA PHE A 566 6.20 33.66 -10.93
C PHE A 566 5.65 34.34 -12.20
N LEU A 567 5.32 35.64 -12.12
CA LEU A 567 4.83 36.41 -13.28
C LEU A 567 5.94 36.72 -14.27
N ALA A 568 7.11 37.14 -13.79
CA ALA A 568 8.27 37.40 -14.63
C ALA A 568 8.70 36.15 -15.41
N SER A 569 8.59 34.98 -14.80
CA SER A 569 8.99 33.71 -15.41
C SER A 569 8.00 33.22 -16.47
N TRP A 570 6.68 33.40 -16.30
CA TRP A 570 5.73 33.19 -17.39
C TRP A 570 5.91 34.17 -18.54
N ALA A 571 6.28 35.42 -18.27
CA ALA A 571 6.64 36.37 -19.31
C ALA A 571 7.92 35.94 -20.06
N LEU A 572 8.96 35.49 -19.34
CA LEU A 572 10.19 34.96 -19.95
C LEU A 572 9.90 33.75 -20.84
N VAL A 573 9.03 32.83 -20.41
CA VAL A 573 8.60 31.71 -21.26
C VAL A 573 7.81 32.24 -22.45
N GLY A 574 6.74 33.01 -22.25
CA GLY A 574 5.87 33.49 -23.33
C GLY A 574 6.58 34.32 -24.40
N PHE A 575 7.64 35.05 -24.04
CA PHE A 575 8.45 35.84 -24.96
C PHE A 575 9.79 35.18 -25.36
N ALA A 576 10.00 33.90 -25.03
CA ALA A 576 11.28 33.26 -25.31
C ALA A 576 11.56 33.16 -26.82
N ASN A 577 12.74 33.61 -27.22
CA ASN A 577 13.24 33.55 -28.60
C ASN A 577 14.44 32.61 -28.77
N ASN A 578 14.96 32.06 -27.67
CA ASN A 578 16.02 31.06 -27.69
C ASN A 578 15.81 30.07 -26.54
N PHE A 579 16.47 28.92 -26.66
CA PHE A 579 16.36 27.84 -25.69
C PHE A 579 16.79 28.26 -24.27
N VAL A 580 17.80 29.11 -24.14
CA VAL A 580 18.29 29.57 -22.83
C VAL A 580 17.22 30.38 -22.09
N MET A 581 16.48 31.24 -22.78
CA MET A 581 15.39 32.03 -22.20
C MET A 581 14.24 31.13 -21.73
N LEU A 582 13.95 30.03 -22.43
CA LEU A 582 13.02 28.99 -21.96
C LEU A 582 13.53 28.32 -20.68
N ILE A 583 14.79 27.91 -20.64
CA ILE A 583 15.39 27.24 -19.48
C ILE A 583 15.42 28.16 -18.26
N VAL A 584 15.81 29.43 -18.43
CA VAL A 584 15.80 30.42 -17.33
C VAL A 584 14.39 30.67 -16.84
N GLY A 585 13.41 30.80 -17.74
CA GLY A 585 12.00 30.93 -17.38
C GLY A 585 11.48 29.71 -16.60
N ARG A 586 11.78 28.49 -17.07
CA ARG A 586 11.40 27.23 -16.40
C ARG A 586 12.09 27.06 -15.05
N LEU A 587 13.34 27.49 -14.92
CA LEU A 587 14.09 27.46 -13.66
C LEU A 587 13.48 28.41 -12.62
N LEU A 588 13.11 29.63 -13.03
CA LEU A 588 12.45 30.61 -12.16
C LEU A 588 11.04 30.18 -11.74
N ILE A 589 10.23 29.65 -12.67
CA ILE A 589 8.95 29.02 -12.36
C ILE A 589 9.14 27.91 -11.32
N GLY A 590 10.14 27.04 -11.52
CA GLY A 590 10.49 25.97 -10.60
C GLY A 590 10.83 26.52 -9.21
N LEU A 591 11.68 27.55 -9.13
CA LEU A 591 12.06 28.18 -7.86
C LEU A 591 10.84 28.65 -7.07
N CYS A 592 9.90 29.35 -7.72
CA CYS A 592 8.67 29.80 -7.07
C CYS A 592 7.73 28.63 -6.67
N THR A 593 7.71 27.58 -7.49
CA THR A 593 6.97 26.33 -7.23
C THR A 593 7.50 25.67 -5.95
N GLY A 594 8.82 25.55 -5.80
CA GLY A 594 9.45 24.99 -4.61
C GLY A 594 9.20 25.81 -3.33
N VAL A 595 9.24 27.14 -3.42
CA VAL A 595 8.91 28.03 -2.29
C VAL A 595 7.44 27.84 -1.85
N THR A 596 6.53 27.70 -2.81
CA THR A 596 5.09 27.53 -2.57
C THR A 596 4.77 26.21 -1.88
N CYS A 597 5.48 25.11 -2.21
CA CYS A 597 5.34 23.81 -1.55
C CYS A 597 5.63 23.83 -0.04
N ILE A 598 6.40 24.82 0.44
CA ILE A 598 6.74 24.95 1.86
C ILE A 598 5.87 26.01 2.52
N ALA A 599 5.69 27.16 1.87
CA ALA A 599 5.00 28.29 2.47
C ALA A 599 3.49 28.02 2.67
N VAL A 600 2.81 27.41 1.68
CA VAL A 600 1.35 27.25 1.73
C VAL A 600 0.90 26.20 2.75
N PRO A 601 1.44 24.96 2.79
CA PRO A 601 1.01 23.98 3.79
C PRO A 601 1.36 24.41 5.21
N THR A 602 2.50 25.08 5.41
CA THR A 602 2.91 25.58 6.73
C THR A 602 1.97 26.68 7.21
N TYR A 603 1.61 27.62 6.33
CA TYR A 603 0.65 28.67 6.66
C TYR A 603 -0.72 28.09 7.05
N ILE A 604 -1.25 27.14 6.29
CA ILE A 604 -2.52 26.45 6.60
C ILE A 604 -2.47 25.74 7.95
N GLY A 605 -1.36 25.07 8.27
CA GLY A 605 -1.18 24.37 9.55
C GLY A 605 -1.17 25.30 10.76
N GLU A 606 -0.83 26.58 10.57
CA GLU A 606 -0.64 27.53 11.67
C GLU A 606 -1.88 28.35 12.01
N PHE A 607 -2.71 28.73 11.03
CA PHE A 607 -3.95 29.47 11.31
C PHE A 607 -5.18 28.57 11.56
N SER A 608 -5.16 27.33 11.07
CA SER A 608 -6.33 26.43 11.13
C SER A 608 -6.64 25.91 12.54
N SER A 609 -7.93 25.85 12.87
CA SER A 609 -8.44 25.13 14.05
C SER A 609 -8.19 23.62 13.92
N PRO A 610 -7.91 22.89 15.02
CA PRO A 610 -7.62 21.45 14.99
C PRO A 610 -8.69 20.62 14.25
N ASP A 611 -9.96 20.98 14.40
CA ASP A 611 -11.10 20.24 13.84
C ASP A 611 -11.16 20.22 12.32
N ILE A 612 -10.62 21.27 11.66
CA ILE A 612 -10.71 21.44 10.19
C ILE A 612 -9.35 21.47 9.50
N ARG A 613 -8.25 21.31 10.26
CA ARG A 613 -6.88 21.41 9.75
C ARG A 613 -6.58 20.41 8.64
N GLY A 614 -7.04 19.17 8.78
CA GLY A 614 -6.87 18.13 7.75
C GLY A 614 -7.58 18.47 6.44
N ALA A 615 -8.81 18.98 6.54
CA ALA A 615 -9.60 19.40 5.38
C ALA A 615 -8.96 20.58 4.64
N LEU A 616 -8.53 21.63 5.37
CA LEU A 616 -7.86 22.79 4.77
C LEU A 616 -6.49 22.41 4.17
N GLY A 617 -5.75 21.50 4.80
CA GLY A 617 -4.49 20.98 4.26
C GLY A 617 -4.68 20.23 2.93
N SER A 618 -5.80 19.53 2.77
CA SER A 618 -6.12 18.79 1.54
C SER A 618 -6.44 19.72 0.36
N CYS A 619 -6.89 20.95 0.60
CA CYS A 619 -7.14 21.94 -0.46
C CYS A 619 -5.87 22.30 -1.25
N PHE A 620 -4.68 22.21 -0.65
CA PHE A 620 -3.41 22.45 -1.33
C PHE A 620 -3.22 21.47 -2.49
N GLN A 621 -3.35 20.17 -2.22
CA GLN A 621 -3.22 19.14 -3.25
C GLN A 621 -4.31 19.29 -4.33
N LEU A 622 -5.54 19.59 -3.93
CA LEU A 622 -6.66 19.76 -4.86
C LEU A 622 -6.41 20.90 -5.86
N MET A 623 -5.90 22.04 -5.40
CA MET A 623 -5.58 23.15 -6.31
C MET A 623 -4.36 22.84 -7.17
N ALA A 624 -3.36 22.10 -6.67
CA ALA A 624 -2.22 21.64 -7.48
C ALA A 624 -2.66 20.79 -8.68
N VAL A 625 -3.55 19.83 -8.47
CA VAL A 625 -4.07 19.01 -9.57
C VAL A 625 -5.02 19.79 -10.50
N GLY A 626 -5.78 20.75 -9.95
CA GLY A 626 -6.61 21.65 -10.74
C GLY A 626 -5.80 22.54 -11.68
N GLY A 627 -4.56 22.88 -11.31
CA GLY A 627 -3.67 23.66 -12.16
C GLY A 627 -3.10 22.85 -13.33
N ILE A 628 -2.83 21.56 -13.10
CA ILE A 628 -2.41 20.63 -14.16
C ILE A 628 -3.51 20.54 -15.22
N GLU A 629 -4.76 20.35 -14.76
CA GLU A 629 -5.93 20.31 -15.63
C GLU A 629 -6.14 21.63 -16.39
N PHE A 630 -5.97 22.77 -15.71
CA PHE A 630 -6.05 24.08 -16.35
C PHE A 630 -5.07 24.19 -17.53
N ALA A 631 -3.82 23.74 -17.37
CA ALA A 631 -2.83 23.79 -18.45
C ALA A 631 -3.19 22.86 -19.62
N TYR A 632 -3.78 21.69 -19.36
CA TYR A 632 -4.23 20.78 -20.42
C TYR A 632 -5.41 21.34 -21.21
N VAL A 633 -6.42 21.88 -20.53
CA VAL A 633 -7.62 22.46 -21.19
C VAL A 633 -7.23 23.62 -22.09
N PHE A 634 -6.47 24.57 -21.57
CA PHE A 634 -6.07 25.74 -22.35
C PHE A 634 -4.97 25.43 -23.37
N GLY A 635 -4.26 24.31 -23.23
CA GLY A 635 -3.26 23.84 -24.20
C GLY A 635 -3.85 23.55 -25.58
N ILE A 636 -5.08 23.04 -25.66
CA ILE A 636 -5.80 22.83 -26.93
C ILE A 636 -6.30 24.14 -27.51
N VAL A 637 -6.88 25.00 -26.65
CA VAL A 637 -7.49 26.26 -27.07
C VAL A 637 -6.42 27.21 -27.64
N MET A 638 -5.19 27.11 -27.14
CA MET A 638 -4.08 27.95 -27.57
C MET A 638 -3.25 27.25 -28.65
N SER A 639 -3.32 27.76 -29.88
CA SER A 639 -2.54 27.24 -31.02
C SER A 639 -1.02 27.49 -30.89
N THR A 640 -0.55 28.15 -29.83
CA THR A 640 0.88 28.39 -29.59
C THR A 640 1.26 28.21 -28.11
N TRP A 641 2.42 27.60 -27.87
CA TRP A 641 3.02 27.43 -26.54
C TRP A 641 3.24 28.76 -25.81
N ARG A 642 3.40 29.86 -26.56
CA ARG A 642 3.50 31.24 -26.04
C ARG A 642 2.16 31.76 -25.55
N GLY A 643 1.08 31.53 -26.30
CA GLY A 643 -0.29 31.85 -25.87
C GLY A 643 -0.68 31.10 -24.60
N LEU A 644 -0.31 29.82 -24.51
CA LEU A 644 -0.51 29.02 -23.30
C LEU A 644 0.26 29.58 -22.09
N ALA A 645 1.51 30.04 -22.29
CA ALA A 645 2.28 30.67 -21.22
C ALA A 645 1.61 31.96 -20.71
N GLY A 646 0.98 32.74 -21.58
CA GLY A 646 0.18 33.91 -21.21
C GLY A 646 -1.04 33.57 -20.36
N ILE A 647 -1.74 32.49 -20.68
CA ILE A 647 -2.89 32.01 -19.90
C ILE A 647 -2.46 31.44 -18.53
N CYS A 648 -1.34 30.71 -18.47
CA CYS A 648 -0.78 30.20 -17.21
C CYS A 648 -0.29 31.30 -16.25
N ALA A 649 -0.15 32.55 -16.71
CA ALA A 649 0.14 33.71 -15.88
C ALA A 649 -1.07 34.24 -15.10
N ILE A 650 -2.30 33.81 -15.42
CA ILE A 650 -3.53 34.29 -14.76
C ILE A 650 -3.64 33.79 -13.31
N PRO A 651 -3.44 32.49 -12.99
CA PRO A 651 -3.44 32.00 -11.61
C PRO A 651 -2.53 32.77 -10.64
N PRO A 652 -1.27 33.09 -10.96
CA PRO A 652 -0.43 33.90 -10.06
C PRO A 652 -0.92 35.34 -9.89
N ILE A 653 -1.60 35.95 -10.88
CA ILE A 653 -2.23 37.28 -10.69
C ILE A 653 -3.35 37.20 -9.67
N ILE A 654 -4.23 36.20 -9.77
CA ILE A 654 -5.32 36.00 -8.81
C ILE A 654 -4.75 35.69 -7.41
N TYR A 655 -3.70 34.87 -7.34
CA TYR A 655 -2.99 34.57 -6.11
C TYR A 655 -2.44 35.83 -5.44
N LEU A 656 -1.82 36.74 -6.20
CA LEU A 656 -1.35 38.04 -5.70
C LEU A 656 -2.50 38.84 -5.12
N THR A 657 -3.60 39.01 -5.87
CA THR A 657 -4.74 39.83 -5.46
C THR A 657 -5.37 39.29 -4.17
N LEU A 658 -5.61 37.98 -4.06
CA LEU A 658 -6.24 37.39 -2.88
C LEU A 658 -5.33 37.45 -1.64
N LEU A 659 -4.02 37.23 -1.80
CA LEU A 659 -3.05 37.32 -0.70
C LEU A 659 -3.00 38.70 -0.04
N LEU A 660 -3.33 39.76 -0.77
CA LEU A 660 -3.36 41.12 -0.21
C LEU A 660 -4.39 41.25 0.92
N PHE A 661 -5.48 40.49 0.88
CA PHE A 661 -6.61 40.58 1.83
C PHE A 661 -6.51 39.63 3.03
N VAL A 662 -5.54 38.72 3.06
CA VAL A 662 -5.36 37.74 4.14
C VAL A 662 -4.32 38.23 5.16
N LYS A 663 -4.53 37.94 6.46
CA LYS A 663 -3.59 38.32 7.55
C LYS A 663 -2.40 37.36 7.67
N GLU A 664 -1.34 37.77 8.35
CA GLU A 664 -0.19 36.89 8.62
C GLU A 664 -0.52 35.82 9.70
N SER A 665 0.29 34.76 9.76
CA SER A 665 0.16 33.67 10.72
C SER A 665 0.26 34.17 12.18
N PRO A 666 -0.69 33.81 13.07
CA PRO A 666 -0.62 34.17 14.49
C PRO A 666 0.62 33.60 15.18
N ILE A 667 1.03 32.37 14.81
CA ILE A 667 2.20 31.68 15.37
C ILE A 667 3.49 32.41 14.96
N TYR A 668 3.57 32.85 13.70
CA TYR A 668 4.71 33.65 13.24
C TYR A 668 4.78 35.02 13.94
N LEU A 669 3.65 35.73 14.06
CA LEU A 669 3.61 37.03 14.73
C LEU A 669 4.01 36.91 16.21
N LEU A 670 3.53 35.87 16.88
CA LEU A 670 3.95 35.47 18.22
C LEU A 670 5.46 35.18 18.27
N SER A 671 6.02 34.43 17.32
CA SER A 671 7.46 34.15 17.20
C SER A 671 8.33 35.41 17.08
N LYS A 672 7.77 36.49 16.52
CA LYS A 672 8.40 37.81 16.38
C LYS A 672 8.09 38.76 17.54
N GLY A 673 7.42 38.28 18.60
CA GLY A 673 7.05 39.07 19.77
C GLY A 673 5.91 40.05 19.54
N LYS A 674 5.20 39.96 18.41
CA LYS A 674 4.10 40.87 18.04
C LYS A 674 2.76 40.36 18.56
N GLU A 675 2.61 40.35 19.87
CA GLU A 675 1.47 39.70 20.54
C GLU A 675 0.11 40.35 20.24
N ARG A 676 0.06 41.69 20.06
CA ARG A 676 -1.17 42.39 19.68
C ARG A 676 -1.64 41.98 18.27
N GLU A 677 -0.73 42.02 17.30
CA GLU A 677 -1.03 41.62 15.92
C GLU A 677 -1.41 40.13 15.85
N ALA A 678 -0.78 39.28 16.66
CA ALA A 678 -1.13 37.87 16.75
C ALA A 678 -2.52 37.62 17.33
N ARG A 679 -2.91 38.36 18.40
CA ARG A 679 -4.29 38.30 18.93
C ARG A 679 -5.31 38.75 17.88
N GLU A 680 -5.03 39.83 17.16
CA GLU A 680 -5.90 40.31 16.09
C GLU A 680 -6.00 39.32 14.93
N ALA A 681 -4.90 38.64 14.58
CA ALA A 681 -4.90 37.59 13.56
C ALA A 681 -5.69 36.35 14.03
N LEU A 682 -5.49 35.89 15.27
CA LEU A 682 -6.22 34.74 15.81
C LEU A 682 -7.72 35.04 15.95
N GLN A 683 -8.10 36.23 16.43
CA GLN A 683 -9.51 36.64 16.48
C GLN A 683 -10.13 36.73 15.08
N TYR A 684 -9.37 37.20 14.09
CA TYR A 684 -9.81 37.20 12.68
C TYR A 684 -10.12 35.77 12.20
N PHE A 685 -9.25 34.80 12.48
CA PHE A 685 -9.46 33.41 12.06
C PHE A 685 -10.53 32.66 12.87
N ARG A 686 -10.70 32.94 14.17
CA ARG A 686 -11.68 32.25 15.03
C ARG A 686 -13.06 32.91 15.06
N GLY A 687 -13.17 34.16 14.59
CA GLY A 687 -14.40 34.95 14.54
C GLY A 687 -14.59 35.81 15.79
N LYS A 688 -15.36 36.91 15.66
CA LYS A 688 -15.46 37.97 16.67
C LYS A 688 -15.98 37.53 18.05
N ASN A 689 -16.75 36.45 18.12
CA ASN A 689 -17.44 36.00 19.35
C ASN A 689 -16.74 34.82 20.05
N TYR A 690 -15.61 34.35 19.53
CA TYR A 690 -14.85 33.23 20.12
C TYR A 690 -13.87 33.75 21.18
N ASN A 691 -13.82 33.08 22.33
CA ASN A 691 -12.87 33.40 23.39
C ASN A 691 -11.48 32.82 23.08
N ILE A 692 -10.57 33.68 22.60
CA ILE A 692 -9.22 33.28 22.19
C ILE A 692 -8.25 33.11 23.37
N GLU A 693 -8.59 33.47 24.61
CA GLU A 693 -7.59 33.62 25.68
C GLU A 693 -6.93 32.29 26.08
N ALA A 694 -7.73 31.21 26.15
CA ALA A 694 -7.20 29.88 26.45
C ALA A 694 -6.26 29.36 25.33
N GLU A 695 -6.62 29.61 24.08
CA GLU A 695 -5.84 29.19 22.90
C GLU A 695 -4.55 30.03 22.77
N MET A 696 -4.63 31.34 22.99
CA MET A 696 -3.47 32.23 23.05
C MET A 696 -2.49 31.82 24.15
N LYS A 697 -2.99 31.48 25.34
CA LYS A 697 -2.14 31.05 26.46
C LYS A 697 -1.42 29.74 26.15
N LEU A 698 -2.11 28.79 25.50
CA LEU A 698 -1.50 27.55 25.04
C LEU A 698 -0.42 27.80 23.98
N MET A 699 -0.73 28.60 22.95
CA MET A 699 0.22 28.94 21.88
C MET A 699 1.48 29.63 22.43
N ARG A 700 1.32 30.54 23.39
CA ARG A 700 2.43 31.21 24.07
C ARG A 700 3.31 30.22 24.83
N LYS A 701 2.70 29.33 25.62
CA LYS A 701 3.43 28.29 26.37
C LYS A 701 4.25 27.39 25.43
N THR A 702 3.62 26.88 24.35
CA THR A 702 4.30 26.05 23.35
C THR A 702 5.46 26.79 22.68
N GLN A 703 5.31 28.09 22.44
CA GLN A 703 6.35 28.92 21.87
C GLN A 703 7.51 29.17 22.84
N ASP A 704 7.23 29.45 24.10
CA ASP A 704 8.24 29.66 25.14
C ASP A 704 9.09 28.39 25.31
N ASP A 705 8.45 27.21 25.34
CA ASP A 705 9.10 25.89 25.37
C ASP A 705 9.97 25.65 24.12
N ALA A 706 9.54 26.13 22.95
CA ALA A 706 10.26 26.04 21.68
C ALA A 706 11.45 27.01 21.58
N GLN A 707 11.32 28.24 22.12
CA GLN A 707 12.39 29.22 22.15
C GLN A 707 13.53 28.84 23.11
N GLN A 708 13.21 28.12 24.19
CA GLN A 708 14.21 27.56 25.10
C GLN A 708 15.02 26.41 24.47
N ASN A 709 14.44 25.69 23.50
CA ASN A 709 15.06 24.54 22.81
C ASN A 709 15.27 24.80 21.31
N LYS A 710 16.07 25.83 20.97
CA LYS A 710 16.42 26.12 19.57
C LYS A 710 17.23 24.98 18.97
N ALA A 711 16.66 24.29 17.99
CA ALA A 711 17.33 23.23 17.27
C ALA A 711 18.41 23.80 16.34
N SER A 712 19.59 23.18 16.35
CA SER A 712 20.68 23.42 15.41
C SER A 712 20.63 22.41 14.27
N LEU A 713 21.18 22.75 13.09
CA LEU A 713 21.32 21.81 11.96
C LEU A 713 22.14 20.54 12.32
N ARG A 714 22.94 20.59 13.40
CA ARG A 714 23.65 19.42 13.94
C ARG A 714 22.72 18.41 14.62
N ASP A 715 21.55 18.82 15.09
CA ASP A 715 20.58 17.98 15.79
C ASP A 715 19.79 17.06 14.84
N LEU A 716 19.90 17.27 13.52
CA LEU A 716 19.37 16.35 12.51
C LEU A 716 20.02 14.97 12.56
N LYS A 717 21.21 14.85 13.16
CA LYS A 717 21.93 13.57 13.34
C LYS A 717 21.44 12.76 14.54
N THR A 718 20.53 13.31 15.34
CA THR A 718 19.98 12.64 16.52
C THR A 718 18.97 11.57 16.08
N PRO A 719 19.02 10.32 16.59
CA PRO A 719 18.18 9.21 16.10
C PRO A 719 16.67 9.48 16.09
N TYR A 720 16.20 10.35 16.98
CA TYR A 720 14.81 10.81 17.09
C TYR A 720 14.36 11.71 15.93
N ILE A 721 15.27 12.51 15.35
CA ILE A 721 14.99 13.36 14.18
C ILE A 721 15.37 12.63 12.88
N LEU A 722 16.41 11.79 12.94
CA LEU A 722 16.94 11.06 11.78
C LEU A 722 16.00 9.98 11.25
N LYS A 723 15.33 9.18 12.11
CA LYS A 723 14.37 8.14 11.64
C LYS A 723 13.15 8.73 10.91
N PRO A 724 12.47 9.77 11.45
CA PRO A 724 11.41 10.47 10.73
C PRO A 724 11.90 11.13 9.43
N LEU A 725 13.11 11.72 9.44
CA LEU A 725 13.71 12.33 8.26
C LEU A 725 13.97 11.30 7.16
N LEU A 726 14.47 10.12 7.52
CA LEU A 726 14.67 9.02 6.58
C LEU A 726 13.35 8.50 6.01
N ILE A 727 12.31 8.29 6.82
CA ILE A 727 10.98 7.87 6.33
C ILE A 727 10.40 8.90 5.35
N SER A 728 10.47 10.19 5.68
CA SER A 728 10.01 11.28 4.81
C SER A 728 10.80 11.34 3.50
N CYS A 729 12.13 11.29 3.55
CA CYS A 729 12.97 11.26 2.36
C CYS A 729 12.71 10.00 1.49
N THR A 730 12.55 8.82 2.09
CA THR A 730 12.24 7.58 1.37
C THR A 730 10.88 7.63 0.69
N LEU A 731 9.85 8.17 1.34
CA LEU A 731 8.54 8.37 0.71
C LEU A 731 8.61 9.36 -0.47
N MET A 732 9.42 10.41 -0.35
CA MET A 732 9.65 11.39 -1.42
C MET A 732 10.41 10.79 -2.62
N VAL A 733 11.38 9.91 -2.36
CA VAL A 733 12.07 9.15 -3.42
C VAL A 733 11.10 8.23 -4.15
N PHE A 734 10.33 7.39 -3.44
CA PHE A 734 9.39 6.45 -4.08
C PHE A 734 8.19 7.16 -4.75
N GLN A 735 7.79 8.34 -4.28
CA GLN A 735 6.81 9.18 -4.97
C GLN A 735 7.32 9.55 -6.37
N GLN A 736 8.59 9.92 -6.52
CA GLN A 736 9.15 10.40 -7.79
C GLN A 736 9.66 9.27 -8.69
N LEU A 737 10.23 8.20 -8.10
CA LEU A 737 10.58 6.97 -8.82
C LEU A 737 9.36 6.23 -9.39
N SER A 738 8.15 6.56 -8.95
CA SER A 738 6.92 6.10 -9.61
C SER A 738 6.78 6.60 -11.05
N GLY A 739 7.57 7.59 -11.48
CA GLY A 739 7.54 8.10 -12.85
C GLY A 739 6.43 9.09 -13.15
N ILE A 740 5.71 9.60 -12.13
CA ILE A 740 4.56 10.51 -12.32
C ILE A 740 4.89 11.74 -13.16
N ASN A 741 6.00 12.44 -12.90
CA ASN A 741 6.38 13.62 -13.67
C ASN A 741 6.88 13.25 -15.07
N ALA A 742 7.52 12.09 -15.21
CA ALA A 742 7.90 11.56 -16.51
C ALA A 742 6.67 11.31 -17.40
N VAL A 743 5.58 10.82 -16.81
CA VAL A 743 4.27 10.62 -17.46
C VAL A 743 3.59 11.96 -17.75
N LEU A 744 3.34 12.80 -16.73
CA LEU A 744 2.57 14.04 -16.85
C LEU A 744 3.19 15.05 -17.83
N PHE A 745 4.52 15.09 -17.95
CA PHE A 745 5.21 16.01 -18.86
C PHE A 745 5.21 15.53 -20.31
N ASN A 746 4.86 14.27 -20.57
CA ASN A 746 4.97 13.65 -21.90
C ASN A 746 3.67 12.98 -22.34
N LEU A 747 2.52 13.31 -21.73
CA LEU A 747 1.24 12.68 -22.07
C LEU A 747 0.96 12.77 -23.58
N ASP A 748 1.17 13.94 -24.20
CA ASP A 748 0.95 14.12 -25.65
C ASP A 748 1.83 13.18 -26.48
N LYS A 749 3.10 13.01 -26.10
CA LYS A 749 4.03 12.12 -26.81
C LYS A 749 3.67 10.66 -26.60
N ILE A 750 3.27 10.29 -25.38
CA ILE A 750 2.82 8.95 -25.05
C ILE A 750 1.55 8.62 -25.84
N PHE A 751 0.64 9.59 -26.03
CA PHE A 751 -0.56 9.44 -26.87
C PHE A 751 -0.24 9.41 -28.36
N LYS A 752 0.64 10.29 -28.85
CA LYS A 752 1.09 10.28 -30.26
C LYS A 752 1.77 8.97 -30.62
N GLY A 753 2.73 8.53 -29.79
CA GLY A 753 3.43 7.27 -29.94
C GLY A 753 2.53 6.05 -29.76
N SER A 754 1.27 6.22 -29.33
CA SER A 754 0.29 5.13 -29.22
C SER A 754 -0.64 4.95 -30.41
N GLY A 755 -0.48 5.73 -31.48
CA GLY A 755 -1.36 5.64 -32.66
C GLY A 755 -2.85 5.88 -32.33
N SER A 756 -3.13 6.57 -31.22
CA SER A 756 -4.49 6.77 -30.70
C SER A 756 -5.34 7.62 -31.64
N THR A 757 -6.59 7.19 -31.88
CA THR A 757 -7.60 7.91 -32.67
C THR A 757 -8.20 9.10 -31.92
N LEU A 758 -8.06 9.16 -30.58
CA LEU A 758 -8.30 10.41 -29.86
C LEU A 758 -7.27 11.42 -30.32
N ALA A 759 -7.73 12.57 -30.78
CA ALA A 759 -6.88 13.72 -31.05
C ALA A 759 -5.92 13.89 -29.85
N THR A 760 -4.63 13.91 -30.14
CA THR A 760 -3.54 13.85 -29.15
C THR A 760 -3.59 14.96 -28.11
N ASP A 761 -4.41 15.98 -28.39
CA ASP A 761 -4.64 17.15 -27.59
C ASP A 761 -5.69 16.89 -26.48
N ILE A 762 -6.65 15.97 -26.68
CA ILE A 762 -7.78 15.69 -25.77
C ILE A 762 -7.39 14.72 -24.63
N GLY A 763 -6.47 13.79 -24.87
CA GLY A 763 -6.04 12.79 -23.89
C GLY A 763 -5.55 13.38 -22.56
N PRO A 764 -4.66 14.39 -22.57
CA PRO A 764 -4.20 15.07 -21.35
C PRO A 764 -5.32 15.68 -20.50
N ILE A 765 -6.33 16.30 -21.13
CA ILE A 765 -7.50 16.88 -20.41
C ILE A 765 -8.24 15.79 -19.63
N ILE A 766 -8.49 14.64 -20.26
CA ILE A 766 -9.22 13.55 -19.60
C ILE A 766 -8.42 13.06 -18.38
N VAL A 767 -7.10 12.96 -18.51
CA VAL A 767 -6.21 12.58 -17.41
C VAL A 767 -6.23 13.60 -16.27
N GLY A 768 -6.17 14.90 -16.58
CA GLY A 768 -6.21 15.96 -15.56
C GLY A 768 -7.56 16.08 -14.85
N ALA A 769 -8.69 15.93 -15.57
CA ALA A 769 -10.03 15.91 -14.97
C ALA A 769 -10.18 14.76 -13.96
N VAL A 770 -9.60 13.60 -14.27
CA VAL A 770 -9.60 12.45 -13.36
C VAL A 770 -8.65 12.67 -12.18
N LEU A 771 -7.48 13.28 -12.40
CA LEU A 771 -6.54 13.66 -11.34
C LEU A 771 -7.21 14.55 -10.27
N VAL A 772 -7.99 15.54 -10.70
CA VAL A 772 -8.75 16.45 -9.83
C VAL A 772 -9.81 15.69 -9.03
N SER A 773 -10.61 14.88 -9.72
CA SER A 773 -11.71 14.11 -9.12
C SER A 773 -11.21 13.13 -8.07
N ALA A 774 -10.11 12.42 -8.37
CA ALA A 774 -9.48 11.46 -7.49
C ALA A 774 -8.92 12.11 -6.21
N THR A 775 -8.40 13.34 -6.32
CA THR A 775 -7.83 14.07 -5.19
C THR A 775 -8.90 14.53 -4.20
N VAL A 776 -10.08 14.92 -4.67
CA VAL A 776 -11.24 15.20 -3.80
C VAL A 776 -11.62 13.96 -3.00
N ILE A 777 -11.68 12.81 -3.67
CA ILE A 777 -12.02 11.52 -3.06
C ILE A 777 -10.95 11.13 -2.02
N ALA A 778 -9.67 11.37 -2.32
CA ALA A 778 -8.55 11.13 -1.42
C ALA A 778 -8.66 11.92 -0.11
N SER A 779 -9.04 13.19 -0.18
CA SER A 779 -9.13 14.07 0.99
C SER A 779 -10.14 13.58 2.03
N VAL A 780 -11.26 13.00 1.57
CA VAL A 780 -12.30 12.43 2.43
C VAL A 780 -11.91 11.05 2.95
N LEU A 781 -11.20 10.26 2.14
CA LEU A 781 -10.74 8.93 2.53
C LEU A 781 -9.60 8.99 3.54
N MET A 782 -8.80 10.04 3.57
CA MET A 782 -7.59 10.07 4.39
C MET A 782 -7.84 10.06 5.89
N ASP A 783 -8.89 10.76 6.33
CA ASP A 783 -9.27 10.78 7.74
C ASP A 783 -10.01 9.50 8.18
N LYS A 784 -10.50 8.68 7.22
CA LYS A 784 -11.27 7.45 7.49
C LYS A 784 -10.42 6.18 7.34
N ALA A 785 -9.63 6.10 6.28
CA ALA A 785 -8.84 4.94 5.91
C ALA A 785 -7.41 4.99 6.48
N GLY A 786 -6.91 6.18 6.82
CA GLY A 786 -5.56 6.37 7.34
C GLY A 786 -4.47 6.37 6.26
N ARG A 787 -3.38 7.09 6.57
CA ARG A 787 -2.31 7.45 5.63
C ARG A 787 -1.54 6.24 5.07
N LYS A 788 -1.23 5.25 5.90
CA LYS A 788 -0.47 4.05 5.46
C LYS A 788 -1.25 3.20 4.45
N ILE A 789 -2.57 3.07 4.64
CA ILE A 789 -3.43 2.28 3.76
C ILE A 789 -3.55 2.96 2.39
N LEU A 790 -3.80 4.26 2.37
CA LEU A 790 -3.91 5.00 1.10
C LEU A 790 -2.60 5.03 0.31
N LEU A 791 -1.43 5.17 0.96
CA LEU A 791 -0.12 5.08 0.30
C LEU A 791 0.09 3.72 -0.39
N VAL A 792 -0.26 2.64 0.30
CA VAL A 792 -0.09 1.26 -0.19
C VAL A 792 -1.08 0.95 -1.31
N VAL A 793 -2.34 1.36 -1.17
CA VAL A 793 -3.37 1.26 -2.22
C VAL A 793 -2.96 2.06 -3.45
N SER A 794 -2.50 3.30 -3.28
CA SER A 794 -1.99 4.12 -4.37
C SER A 794 -0.81 3.48 -5.10
N ALA A 795 0.23 3.04 -4.38
CA ALA A 795 1.41 2.43 -4.99
C ALA A 795 1.06 1.18 -5.82
N ALA A 796 0.09 0.41 -5.33
CA ALA A 796 -0.49 -0.71 -6.05
C ALA A 796 -1.20 -0.23 -7.33
N VAL A 797 -2.23 0.62 -7.22
CA VAL A 797 -3.00 1.08 -8.38
C VAL A 797 -2.15 1.88 -9.40
N MET A 798 -0.99 2.43 -9.00
CA MET A 798 -0.01 3.05 -9.92
C MET A 798 0.90 2.05 -10.65
N CYS A 799 1.41 1.03 -9.95
CA CYS A 799 2.14 -0.06 -10.60
C CYS A 799 1.25 -0.71 -11.66
N LEU A 800 -0.02 -0.83 -11.30
CA LEU A 800 -1.14 -1.33 -12.09
C LEU A 800 -1.50 -0.61 -13.39
N SER A 801 -1.01 0.57 -13.53
CA SER A 801 -1.31 1.37 -14.69
C SER A 801 -0.07 1.56 -15.55
N LEU A 802 1.12 1.48 -14.96
CA LEU A 802 2.36 1.57 -15.72
C LEU A 802 2.67 0.26 -16.42
N VAL A 803 2.46 -0.89 -15.78
CA VAL A 803 2.58 -2.12 -16.55
C VAL A 803 1.51 -2.08 -17.63
N ALA A 804 0.24 -1.72 -17.34
CA ALA A 804 -0.89 -1.48 -18.28
C ALA A 804 -0.55 -0.61 -19.50
N LEU A 805 0.46 0.25 -19.39
CA LEU A 805 0.96 1.09 -20.47
C LEU A 805 2.12 0.43 -21.23
N ASP A 806 2.99 -0.30 -20.53
CA ASP A 806 4.18 -0.97 -21.07
C ASP A 806 3.85 -1.98 -22.17
N ILE A 807 2.65 -2.56 -22.18
CA ILE A 807 2.35 -3.65 -23.13
C ILE A 807 1.41 -3.28 -24.21
N PHE A 808 0.77 -2.14 -24.06
CA PHE A 808 0.44 -1.41 -25.25
C PHE A 808 1.71 -1.18 -26.11
N PHE A 809 2.82 -0.71 -25.52
CA PHE A 809 4.05 -0.45 -26.28
C PHE A 809 4.78 -1.72 -26.73
N TYR A 810 4.82 -2.77 -25.91
CA TYR A 810 5.34 -4.08 -26.33
C TYR A 810 4.53 -4.68 -27.49
N ALA A 811 3.19 -4.54 -27.48
CA ALA A 811 2.35 -4.99 -28.57
C ALA A 811 2.59 -4.18 -29.85
N MET A 812 2.78 -2.85 -29.73
CA MET A 812 3.18 -2.01 -30.86
C MET A 812 4.51 -2.45 -31.50
N GLN A 813 5.45 -2.98 -30.71
CA GLN A 813 6.74 -3.43 -31.21
C GLN A 813 6.66 -4.75 -31.99
N GLN A 814 5.63 -5.56 -31.72
CA GLN A 814 5.39 -6.85 -32.36
C GLN A 814 4.52 -6.73 -33.61
N ASP A 815 3.42 -5.97 -33.51
CA ASP A 815 2.52 -5.71 -34.65
C ASP A 815 1.84 -4.34 -34.47
N GLU A 816 2.48 -3.33 -35.06
CA GLU A 816 2.12 -1.92 -34.96
C GLU A 816 0.69 -1.62 -35.43
N VAL A 817 0.28 -2.21 -36.56
CA VAL A 817 -1.01 -1.95 -37.20
C VAL A 817 -2.15 -2.55 -36.39
N TRP A 818 -1.96 -3.76 -35.88
CA TRP A 818 -2.95 -4.42 -35.04
C TRP A 818 -3.08 -3.75 -33.66
N ALA A 819 -1.96 -3.37 -33.04
CA ALA A 819 -1.97 -2.71 -31.73
C ALA A 819 -2.62 -1.31 -31.79
N ALA A 820 -2.34 -0.51 -32.81
CA ALA A 820 -2.94 0.81 -32.97
C ALA A 820 -4.46 0.74 -33.23
N ASP A 821 -4.93 -0.22 -34.04
CA ASP A 821 -6.36 -0.38 -34.37
C ASP A 821 -7.18 -0.95 -33.21
N LYS A 822 -6.62 -1.90 -32.43
CA LYS A 822 -7.37 -2.62 -31.39
C LYS A 822 -7.10 -2.15 -29.96
N LEU A 823 -5.95 -1.54 -29.68
CA LEU A 823 -5.50 -1.22 -28.31
C LEU A 823 -5.25 0.28 -28.07
N SER A 824 -5.57 1.16 -29.01
CA SER A 824 -5.35 2.61 -28.88
C SER A 824 -6.02 3.29 -27.67
N TRP A 825 -7.12 2.75 -27.13
CA TRP A 825 -7.83 3.29 -25.96
C TRP A 825 -7.08 3.01 -24.63
N LEU A 826 -6.11 2.11 -24.66
CA LEU A 826 -5.51 1.49 -23.49
C LEU A 826 -4.44 2.34 -22.81
N PRO A 827 -3.56 3.05 -23.54
CA PRO A 827 -2.66 4.03 -22.93
C PRO A 827 -3.41 5.09 -22.15
N LEU A 828 -4.52 5.60 -22.70
CA LEU A 828 -5.35 6.63 -22.05
C LEU A 828 -5.96 6.10 -20.77
N THR A 829 -6.57 4.93 -20.82
CA THR A 829 -7.23 4.35 -19.65
C THR A 829 -6.22 3.96 -18.57
N SER A 830 -5.05 3.47 -18.97
CA SER A 830 -3.96 3.13 -18.05
C SER A 830 -3.43 4.38 -17.36
N LEU A 831 -3.13 5.43 -18.12
CA LEU A 831 -2.68 6.71 -17.58
C LEU A 831 -3.71 7.36 -16.65
N ILE A 832 -5.00 7.24 -16.96
CA ILE A 832 -6.09 7.70 -16.08
C ILE A 832 -6.08 6.95 -14.74
N VAL A 833 -5.94 5.61 -14.77
CA VAL A 833 -5.89 4.78 -13.55
C VAL A 833 -4.62 5.07 -12.74
N PHE A 834 -3.48 5.31 -13.41
CA PHE A 834 -2.21 5.72 -12.78
C PHE A 834 -2.36 7.00 -12.00
N VAL A 835 -2.91 8.00 -12.67
CA VAL A 835 -3.03 9.36 -12.16
C VAL A 835 -4.08 9.41 -11.04
N THR A 836 -5.15 8.61 -11.15
CA THR A 836 -6.13 8.39 -10.07
C THR A 836 -5.47 7.78 -8.83
N ALA A 837 -4.70 6.72 -9.02
CA ALA A 837 -4.00 6.02 -7.94
C ALA A 837 -3.04 6.93 -7.21
N PHE A 838 -2.19 7.62 -7.97
CA PHE A 838 -1.24 8.59 -7.45
C PHE A 838 -1.95 9.63 -6.59
N SER A 839 -3.03 10.23 -7.09
CA SER A 839 -3.83 11.23 -6.35
C SER A 839 -4.44 10.72 -5.05
N VAL A 840 -4.82 9.43 -4.98
CA VAL A 840 -5.49 8.85 -3.80
C VAL A 840 -4.52 8.59 -2.65
N GLY A 841 -3.23 8.46 -2.90
CA GLY A 841 -2.27 8.20 -1.82
C GLY A 841 -0.87 8.77 -2.01
N SER A 842 -0.14 8.30 -3.02
CA SER A 842 1.29 8.61 -3.18
C SER A 842 1.54 10.08 -3.51
N GLY A 843 0.55 10.79 -4.03
CA GLY A 843 0.54 12.24 -4.21
C GLY A 843 0.45 12.97 -2.87
N PRO A 844 -0.72 13.03 -2.20
CA PRO A 844 -0.90 13.90 -1.02
C PRO A 844 -0.17 13.43 0.25
N ILE A 845 0.01 12.12 0.45
CA ILE A 845 0.39 11.58 1.77
C ILE A 845 1.84 11.87 2.17
N PRO A 846 2.85 11.74 1.27
CA PRO A 846 4.22 12.12 1.63
C PRO A 846 4.33 13.58 2.09
N TRP A 847 3.61 14.50 1.43
CA TRP A 847 3.59 15.92 1.79
C TRP A 847 2.90 16.18 3.14
N LEU A 848 1.81 15.47 3.42
CA LEU A 848 1.10 15.56 4.70
C LEU A 848 1.92 14.98 5.86
N MET A 849 2.62 13.86 5.63
CA MET A 849 3.46 13.22 6.65
C MET A 849 4.63 14.10 7.09
N MET A 850 5.13 15.02 6.26
CA MET A 850 6.15 15.99 6.70
C MET A 850 5.64 16.92 7.81
N GLY A 851 4.36 17.31 7.76
CA GLY A 851 3.73 18.12 8.81
C GLY A 851 3.47 17.35 10.11
N GLU A 852 3.30 16.03 10.02
CA GLU A 852 2.91 15.15 11.13
C GLU A 852 4.12 14.47 11.82
N LEU A 853 5.21 14.19 11.09
CA LEU A 853 6.38 13.44 11.57
C LEU A 853 7.43 14.32 12.28
N PHE A 854 7.46 15.62 12.00
CA PHE A 854 8.47 16.53 12.56
C PHE A 854 7.90 17.46 13.65
N SER A 855 8.66 17.63 14.74
CA SER A 855 8.36 18.63 15.76
C SER A 855 8.58 20.05 15.23
N LEU A 856 7.82 21.02 15.76
CA LEU A 856 7.75 22.40 15.25
C LEU A 856 9.13 23.05 15.06
N ASN A 857 10.10 22.73 15.92
CA ASN A 857 11.44 23.34 15.94
C ASN A 857 12.36 22.89 14.80
N VAL A 858 12.10 21.71 14.21
CA VAL A 858 12.91 21.14 13.10
C VAL A 858 12.10 20.89 11.85
N ARG A 859 10.77 21.03 11.92
CA ARG A 859 9.82 20.77 10.83
C ARG A 859 10.17 21.52 9.56
N GLU A 860 10.49 22.81 9.67
CA GLU A 860 10.76 23.65 8.51
C GLU A 860 12.05 23.23 7.79
N SER A 861 13.13 22.97 8.53
CA SER A 861 14.40 22.50 7.96
C SER A 861 14.32 21.06 7.42
N ALA A 862 13.66 20.16 8.15
CA ALA A 862 13.49 18.75 7.76
C ALA A 862 12.54 18.59 6.55
N SER A 863 11.48 19.40 6.49
CA SER A 863 10.57 19.45 5.33
C SER A 863 11.25 20.07 4.11
N GLY A 864 12.08 21.10 4.30
CA GLY A 864 12.93 21.66 3.24
C GLY A 864 13.88 20.60 2.65
N LEU A 865 14.49 19.76 3.50
CA LEU A 865 15.37 18.67 3.06
C LEU A 865 14.62 17.53 2.33
N ALA A 866 13.47 17.08 2.85
CA ALA A 866 12.66 16.06 2.18
C ALA A 866 12.08 16.57 0.84
N THR A 867 11.72 17.86 0.77
CA THR A 867 11.32 18.56 -0.48
C THR A 867 12.47 18.60 -1.49
N MET A 868 13.69 18.91 -1.03
CA MET A 868 14.88 18.85 -1.89
C MET A 868 15.11 17.43 -2.43
N VAL A 869 15.00 16.39 -1.59
CA VAL A 869 15.13 14.98 -2.02
C VAL A 869 14.06 14.62 -3.06
N ASN A 870 12.81 15.04 -2.87
CA ASN A 870 11.74 14.87 -3.85
C ASN A 870 12.14 15.46 -5.22
N TRP A 871 12.45 16.76 -5.27
CA TRP A 871 12.73 17.43 -6.52
C TRP A 871 14.06 16.97 -7.17
N SER A 872 15.04 16.54 -6.38
CA SER A 872 16.25 15.84 -6.88
C SER A 872 15.89 14.55 -7.61
N THR A 873 15.12 13.65 -6.97
CA THR A 873 14.71 12.38 -7.59
C THR A 873 13.82 12.61 -8.81
N SER A 874 12.93 13.62 -8.77
CA SER A 874 12.12 14.04 -9.91
C SER A 874 12.96 14.51 -11.09
N PHE A 875 13.98 15.36 -10.83
CA PHE A 875 14.92 15.82 -11.85
C PHE A 875 15.66 14.65 -12.49
N LEU A 876 16.17 13.71 -11.69
CA LEU A 876 16.88 12.52 -12.17
C LEU A 876 15.97 11.63 -13.03
N VAL A 877 14.78 11.25 -12.56
CA VAL A 877 13.79 10.44 -13.31
C VAL A 877 13.38 11.10 -14.62
N THR A 878 13.33 12.44 -14.66
CA THR A 878 12.97 13.18 -15.87
C THR A 878 14.15 13.29 -16.85
N LEU A 879 15.39 13.35 -16.35
CA LEU A 879 16.61 13.53 -17.16
C LEU A 879 17.19 12.19 -17.70
N THR A 880 17.18 11.10 -16.93
CA THR A 880 17.86 9.82 -17.28
C THR A 880 17.19 9.01 -18.38
N LYS A 881 16.03 9.46 -18.89
CA LYS A 881 15.24 8.82 -19.94
C LYS A 881 16.03 8.43 -21.21
N GLY A 882 17.12 9.12 -21.54
CA GLY A 882 17.90 8.86 -22.77
C GLY A 882 19.07 7.87 -22.64
N LYS A 883 19.78 7.83 -21.50
CA LYS A 883 21.06 7.09 -21.38
C LYS A 883 20.93 5.67 -20.79
N THR A 884 19.95 5.44 -19.92
CA THR A 884 19.73 4.12 -19.28
C THR A 884 19.35 3.03 -20.28
N LEU A 885 18.71 3.40 -21.39
CA LEU A 885 18.34 2.47 -22.47
C LEU A 885 19.58 2.00 -23.27
N GLN A 886 20.54 2.90 -23.51
CA GLN A 886 21.78 2.59 -24.25
C GLN A 886 22.80 1.81 -23.40
N GLU A 887 22.94 2.15 -22.12
CA GLU A 887 23.92 1.51 -21.21
C GLU A 887 23.48 0.11 -20.74
N ILE A 888 22.17 -0.14 -20.55
CA ILE A 888 21.64 -1.50 -20.27
C ILE A 888 21.86 -2.41 -21.49
N THR A 889 21.67 -1.90 -22.71
CA THR A 889 21.91 -2.65 -23.94
C THR A 889 23.39 -3.02 -24.10
N ALA A 890 24.30 -2.12 -23.70
CA ALA A 890 25.75 -2.35 -23.74
C ALA A 890 26.28 -3.35 -22.68
N LEU A 891 25.60 -3.48 -21.53
CA LEU A 891 25.99 -4.38 -20.43
C LEU A 891 25.63 -5.86 -20.69
N PHE A 892 24.67 -6.13 -21.57
CA PHE A 892 24.26 -7.48 -21.98
C PHE A 892 24.85 -7.92 -23.33
N GLY A 893 25.82 -7.17 -23.87
CA GLY A 893 26.51 -7.53 -25.12
C GLY A 893 25.62 -7.56 -26.36
N GLY A 894 24.41 -6.98 -26.29
CA GLY A 894 23.55 -6.79 -27.46
C GLY A 894 24.10 -5.68 -28.36
N PRO A 895 23.84 -5.71 -29.68
CA PRO A 895 24.28 -4.65 -30.56
C PRO A 895 23.72 -3.32 -30.04
N VAL A 896 24.61 -2.34 -29.87
CA VAL A 896 24.21 -0.97 -29.59
C VAL A 896 23.36 -0.53 -30.78
N LEU A 897 22.04 -0.44 -30.59
CA LEU A 897 21.17 0.24 -31.54
C LEU A 897 21.53 1.72 -31.48
N THR A 898 22.50 2.12 -32.30
CA THR A 898 22.65 3.52 -32.69
C THR A 898 21.39 3.90 -33.47
N GLU A 899 20.77 5.03 -33.12
CA GLU A 899 19.57 5.56 -33.81
C GLU A 899 19.77 5.66 -35.34
N GLU A 900 21.02 5.79 -35.81
CA GLU A 900 21.42 5.72 -37.23
C GLU A 900 21.07 4.39 -37.94
N SER A 901 20.88 3.28 -37.22
CA SER A 901 20.54 1.98 -37.81
C SER A 901 19.05 1.83 -38.13
N THR A 902 18.20 2.66 -37.52
CA THR A 902 16.76 2.75 -37.77
C THR A 902 16.44 3.71 -38.91
N GLU A 903 17.10 4.88 -38.98
CA GLU A 903 16.95 5.82 -40.11
C GLU A 903 17.42 5.19 -41.44
N LYS A 904 18.53 4.45 -41.46
CA LYS A 904 18.96 3.72 -42.67
C LYS A 904 17.99 2.62 -43.11
N LYS A 905 17.24 2.02 -42.18
CA LYS A 905 16.22 1.02 -42.51
C LYS A 905 14.93 1.66 -43.04
N GLU A 906 14.62 2.89 -42.64
CA GLU A 906 13.51 3.67 -43.20
C GLU A 906 13.80 4.14 -44.63
N ASP A 907 15.00 4.65 -44.92
CA ASP A 907 15.37 5.06 -46.29
C ASP A 907 15.44 3.88 -47.27
N THR A 908 15.91 2.71 -46.84
CA THR A 908 15.92 1.52 -47.71
C THR A 908 14.51 0.99 -48.00
N ARG A 909 13.53 1.28 -47.12
CA ARG A 909 12.13 0.85 -47.28
C ARG A 909 11.38 1.66 -48.35
N ILE A 910 11.80 2.89 -48.60
CA ILE A 910 11.22 3.72 -49.65
C ILE A 910 11.70 3.25 -51.04
N GLU A 911 12.96 2.83 -51.18
CA GLU A 911 13.47 2.33 -52.48
C GLU A 911 12.97 0.93 -52.87
N THR A 912 12.56 0.09 -51.91
CA THR A 912 12.13 -1.28 -52.24
C THR A 912 10.62 -1.40 -52.55
N VAL A 913 9.86 -0.30 -52.46
CA VAL A 913 8.41 -0.26 -52.77
C VAL A 913 8.13 0.31 -54.17
N GLU A 914 9.15 0.78 -54.91
CA GLU A 914 9.02 1.28 -56.30
C GLU A 914 9.68 0.41 -57.39
N LEU A 915 10.09 -0.84 -57.10
CA LEU A 915 10.56 -1.83 -58.08
C LEU A 915 9.87 -3.18 -57.87
#